data_AF-A0A397ZB42-F1
#
_entry.id   AF-A0A397ZB42-F1
#
_cell.length_a   1.000
_cell.length_b   1.000
_cell.length_c   1.000
_cell.angle_alpha   90.00
_cell.angle_beta   90.00
_cell.angle_gamma   90.00
#
_symmetry.space_group_name_H-M   'P 1'
#
loop_
_entity.id
_entity.type
_entity.pdbx_description
1 polymer ?
#
loop_
_entity_poly.entity_id
_entity_poly.type
_entity_poly.pdbx_seq_one_letter_code
_entity_poly.pdbx_strand_id
1 'polypeptide(L)'
;MEAFGGFVMDEQAIQVENVFLEFLKSFRLDANKPELYYEAEIEAIRGGESTMMYIDFSHVMSFNDALQRAIADEYLRFEPYVRNACKRFVIEMNPSFVSDETPNKDINVSFYNLPFTKRLRELTTSEIGKLVSVTGVVTRTSEVRPELLYGTFKCLDCGSVIKNVEQQFKYTQPTICVSPTCLNRARWALLRQESKFADWQRVRMQETSKEIPAGSLPRSLDVILRHEIVEQARAGDTVIFTGTVVVIPDISALAAPGERAECRRDSSQQKSSTAGHEGVKGLKALGVRDLSYRLAFIANSVQIADGSRNTDMRNRQNDSNEDDQQQFTGEELDEIQQMRNTPDYFNKLVGSMAPTVFGHQDIKRAVLLMLLGGVHKTTHEGINLRGDINVCIVGDPSCAKSQFLKYTAGIVPRSVYTSGKSSSAAGLTATVAKEPETGEFCIEAGALMLADNGICCIDEFDKMDIKDQVAIHEAMEQQTISITKAGIQATLNARTSILAAANPVGGRYDKSKPLKYNVNLPPAILSRFDLVYVMIDDPDELTDYHIAHHIVRVHQKHEAALSPEFTTVQLKRYIAYAKTLKPKLSPEARKLLVESYVALRRGDTTPGTRVAYRMTVRQLEALIRLSEAIARSHLETLVKPSHVLLAVRLLKTSVISVESGDIDLSEYQDANGDNMDNADDAENPANGDEDQQNGSPAEAAPATADNGAAAPKLVISEEEYDRITQALVLRLRQHEETVKKDCSELPGMRQKELIRWYIDQQNEKKKYTSQEQVKLDIKKLRAIIESLVCKEGHLIVLSNEQEAEGEEPRRRDERILAVAPNYVIE
;
A
#
# COMPACT_ATOMS: atom_id res chain seq x y z
N MET A 1 -55.50 -12.61 49.46
CA MET A 1 -54.62 -11.72 50.23
C MET A 1 -53.63 -12.65 50.89
N GLU A 2 -52.37 -12.80 50.50
CA GLU A 2 -51.37 -11.86 49.97
C GLU A 2 -50.72 -12.45 48.72
N ALA A 3 -50.75 -11.70 47.61
CA ALA A 3 -50.03 -12.03 46.38
C ALA A 3 -49.21 -10.80 45.97
N PHE A 4 -48.35 -10.34 46.88
CA PHE A 4 -47.20 -9.57 46.47
C PHE A 4 -46.16 -10.59 46.02
N GLY A 5 -45.99 -10.71 44.70
CA GLY A 5 -44.89 -11.45 44.11
C GLY A 5 -43.58 -10.82 44.55
N GLY A 6 -42.94 -11.42 45.54
CA GLY A 6 -41.53 -11.16 45.81
C GLY A 6 -40.74 -11.64 44.60
N PHE A 7 -39.97 -10.74 43.99
CA PHE A 7 -38.91 -11.14 43.08
C PHE A 7 -37.97 -12.07 43.85
N VAL A 8 -37.77 -13.30 43.38
CA VAL A 8 -36.77 -14.20 43.94
C VAL A 8 -35.42 -13.61 43.54
N MET A 9 -34.74 -12.99 44.50
CA MET A 9 -33.41 -12.43 44.28
C MET A 9 -32.39 -13.58 44.29
N ASP A 10 -31.51 -13.57 43.31
CA ASP A 10 -30.47 -14.57 43.14
C ASP A 10 -29.29 -14.27 44.09
N GLU A 11 -29.16 -15.04 45.18
CA GLU A 11 -28.13 -14.82 46.21
C GLU A 11 -26.71 -14.91 45.64
N GLN A 12 -26.47 -15.80 44.67
CA GLN A 12 -25.14 -15.96 44.05
C GLN A 12 -24.78 -14.73 43.22
N ALA A 13 -25.74 -14.18 42.48
CA ALA A 13 -25.51 -13.00 41.65
C ALA A 13 -25.17 -11.76 42.49
N ILE A 14 -25.83 -11.59 43.65
CA ILE A 14 -25.53 -10.50 44.59
C ILE A 14 -24.15 -10.66 45.22
N GLN A 15 -23.74 -11.89 45.54
CA GLN A 15 -22.38 -12.16 46.03
C GLN A 15 -21.33 -11.78 44.97
N VAL A 16 -21.53 -12.18 43.72
CA VAL A 16 -20.66 -11.82 42.59
C VAL A 16 -20.62 -10.29 42.41
N GLU A 17 -21.75 -9.60 42.50
CA GLU A 17 -21.83 -8.13 42.43
C GLU A 17 -20.95 -7.46 43.50
N ASN A 18 -21.06 -7.91 44.76
CA ASN A 18 -20.31 -7.32 45.86
C ASN A 18 -18.80 -7.60 45.76
N VAL A 19 -18.41 -8.81 45.38
CA VAL A 19 -16.99 -9.18 45.19
C VAL A 19 -16.39 -8.41 44.01
N PHE A 20 -17.16 -8.21 42.94
CA PHE A 20 -16.73 -7.42 41.79
C PHE A 20 -16.57 -5.92 42.14
N LEU A 21 -17.47 -5.39 42.95
CA LEU A 21 -17.36 -4.02 43.47
C LEU A 21 -16.12 -3.85 44.37
N GLU A 22 -15.82 -4.84 45.22
CA GLU A 22 -14.59 -4.86 46.02
C GLU A 22 -13.33 -4.93 45.15
N PHE A 23 -13.35 -5.73 44.08
CA PHE A 23 -12.27 -5.78 43.10
C PHE A 23 -11.99 -4.39 42.49
N LEU A 24 -13.03 -3.69 42.01
CA LEU A 24 -12.87 -2.35 41.41
C LEU A 24 -12.25 -1.32 42.37
N LYS A 25 -12.57 -1.42 43.66
CA LYS A 25 -12.02 -0.53 44.71
C LYS A 25 -10.61 -0.85 45.14
N SER A 26 -10.25 -2.14 45.13
CA SER A 26 -9.02 -2.62 45.76
C SER A 26 -7.86 -2.85 44.79
N PHE A 27 -8.15 -2.97 43.49
CA PHE A 27 -7.16 -3.40 42.51
C PHE A 27 -6.05 -2.36 42.23
N ARG A 28 -4.79 -2.84 42.24
CA ARG A 28 -3.57 -2.05 41.99
C ARG A 28 -2.65 -2.79 41.03
N LEU A 29 -2.11 -2.07 40.04
CA LEU A 29 -1.24 -2.63 39.00
C LEU A 29 0.21 -2.83 39.49
N ASP A 30 0.72 -1.85 40.25
CA ASP A 30 2.06 -1.86 40.86
C ASP A 30 1.96 -1.42 42.32
N ALA A 31 2.66 -2.10 43.22
CA ALA A 31 2.70 -1.71 44.64
C ALA A 31 3.37 -0.35 44.89
N ASN A 32 4.11 0.18 43.91
CA ASN A 32 4.92 1.40 44.02
C ASN A 32 4.26 2.67 43.44
N LYS A 33 3.15 2.56 42.68
CA LYS A 33 2.38 3.74 42.24
C LYS A 33 1.17 3.92 43.18
N PRO A 34 0.92 5.14 43.69
CA PRO A 34 -0.16 5.37 44.66
C PRO A 34 -1.57 5.43 44.02
N GLU A 35 -1.66 5.43 42.69
CA GLU A 35 -2.92 5.62 41.96
C GLU A 35 -3.63 4.28 41.69
N LEU A 36 -4.92 4.24 42.00
CA LEU A 36 -5.79 3.12 41.66
C LEU A 36 -6.07 3.13 40.16
N TYR A 37 -5.81 2.00 39.48
CA TYR A 37 -5.89 1.93 38.02
C TYR A 37 -7.29 2.25 37.48
N TYR A 38 -8.34 1.77 38.16
CA TYR A 38 -9.72 2.02 37.75
C TYR A 38 -10.27 3.39 38.17
N GLU A 39 -9.57 4.14 39.04
CA GLU A 39 -9.93 5.54 39.33
C GLU A 39 -9.55 6.46 38.17
N ALA A 40 -8.39 6.23 37.55
CA ALA A 40 -7.99 6.93 36.32
C ALA A 40 -9.01 6.69 35.18
N GLU A 41 -9.53 5.46 35.07
CA GLU A 41 -10.59 5.13 34.12
C GLU A 41 -11.90 5.88 34.41
N ILE A 42 -12.23 6.15 35.67
CA ILE A 42 -13.39 6.98 36.05
C ILE A 42 -13.16 8.45 35.71
N GLU A 43 -11.95 8.97 35.95
CA GLU A 43 -11.62 10.35 35.59
C GLU A 43 -11.71 10.56 34.07
N ALA A 44 -11.31 9.56 33.28
CA ALA A 44 -11.54 9.56 31.84
C ALA A 44 -13.04 9.49 31.46
N ILE A 45 -13.88 8.74 32.19
CA ILE A 45 -15.36 8.77 32.04
C ILE A 45 -15.94 10.11 32.45
N ARG A 46 -15.28 10.84 33.36
CA ARG A 46 -15.71 12.18 33.76
C ARG A 46 -15.43 13.21 32.66
N GLY A 47 -14.30 13.08 31.97
CA GLY A 47 -13.89 13.97 30.88
C GLY A 47 -14.64 13.71 29.57
N GLY A 48 -14.94 12.46 29.24
CA GLY A 48 -15.71 12.08 28.07
C GLY A 48 -17.19 11.82 28.40
N GLU A 49 -18.13 12.11 27.51
CA GLU A 49 -19.53 11.68 27.68
C GLU A 49 -19.71 10.14 27.57
N SER A 50 -18.64 9.36 27.60
CA SER A 50 -18.61 7.91 27.44
C SER A 50 -19.45 7.19 28.50
N THR A 51 -20.04 6.07 28.08
CA THR A 51 -20.91 5.24 28.93
C THR A 51 -20.31 3.87 29.21
N MET A 52 -19.11 3.59 28.70
CA MET A 52 -18.49 2.28 28.79
C MET A 52 -17.26 2.30 29.71
N MET A 53 -17.16 1.33 30.60
CA MET A 53 -15.98 1.08 31.44
C MET A 53 -15.20 -0.13 30.91
N TYR A 54 -13.93 0.08 30.56
CA TYR A 54 -13.04 -0.97 30.06
C TYR A 54 -12.32 -1.66 31.22
N ILE A 55 -12.39 -2.99 31.26
CA ILE A 55 -11.80 -3.81 32.32
C ILE A 55 -10.96 -4.93 31.70
N ASP A 56 -9.66 -4.95 32.03
CA ASP A 56 -8.79 -6.07 31.65
C ASP A 56 -9.18 -7.32 32.44
N PHE A 57 -9.45 -8.41 31.74
CA PHE A 57 -9.81 -9.69 32.34
C PHE A 57 -8.63 -10.35 33.07
N SER A 58 -7.39 -10.03 32.69
CA SER A 58 -6.17 -10.48 33.38
C SER A 58 -6.11 -9.96 34.82
N HIS A 59 -6.66 -8.76 35.07
CA HIS A 59 -6.74 -8.19 36.42
C HIS A 59 -7.75 -8.93 37.30
N VAL A 60 -8.89 -9.32 36.72
CA VAL A 60 -9.91 -10.12 37.41
C VAL A 60 -9.33 -11.50 37.78
N MET A 61 -8.56 -12.09 36.86
CA MET A 61 -7.88 -13.37 37.07
C MET A 61 -6.82 -13.31 38.20
N SER A 62 -6.07 -12.21 38.31
CA SER A 62 -5.05 -12.08 39.36
C SER A 62 -5.66 -11.82 40.74
N PHE A 63 -6.80 -11.15 40.81
CA PHE A 63 -7.49 -10.87 42.07
C PHE A 63 -8.24 -12.09 42.63
N ASN A 64 -9.10 -12.73 41.82
CA ASN A 64 -9.94 -13.83 42.29
C ASN A 64 -10.34 -14.82 41.18
N ASP A 65 -9.82 -16.05 41.29
CA ASP A 65 -10.10 -17.17 40.39
C ASP A 65 -11.57 -17.64 40.43
N ALA A 66 -12.25 -17.54 41.59
CA ALA A 66 -13.67 -17.91 41.69
C ALA A 66 -14.59 -16.92 40.95
N LEU A 67 -14.28 -15.62 41.07
CA LEU A 67 -14.98 -14.54 40.35
C LEU A 67 -14.81 -14.70 38.84
N GLN A 68 -13.58 -14.97 38.41
CA GLN A 68 -13.26 -15.21 37.00
C GLN A 68 -14.08 -16.38 36.43
N ARG A 69 -14.12 -17.53 37.11
CA ARG A 69 -14.90 -18.69 36.64
C ARG A 69 -16.39 -18.37 36.54
N ALA A 70 -16.96 -17.70 37.54
CA ALA A 70 -18.37 -17.31 37.52
C ALA A 70 -18.70 -16.42 36.31
N ILE A 71 -17.88 -15.39 36.05
CA ILE A 71 -18.06 -14.47 34.91
C ILE A 71 -17.80 -15.17 33.57
N ALA A 72 -16.82 -16.07 33.50
CA ALA A 72 -16.47 -16.76 32.25
C ALA A 72 -17.53 -17.81 31.83
N ASP A 73 -18.05 -18.59 32.78
CA ASP A 73 -18.99 -19.68 32.48
C ASP A 73 -20.46 -19.21 32.36
N GLU A 74 -20.89 -18.20 33.13
CA GLU A 74 -22.28 -17.73 33.14
C GLU A 74 -22.40 -16.22 32.93
N TYR A 75 -21.66 -15.69 31.95
CA TYR A 75 -21.63 -14.25 31.66
C TYR A 75 -23.02 -13.65 31.44
N LEU A 76 -23.86 -14.29 30.62
CA LEU A 76 -25.18 -13.76 30.26
C LEU A 76 -26.10 -13.57 31.47
N ARG A 77 -25.95 -14.40 32.50
CA ARG A 77 -26.70 -14.30 33.76
C ARG A 77 -26.18 -13.16 34.63
N PHE A 78 -24.86 -13.01 34.72
CA PHE A 78 -24.22 -12.04 35.61
C PHE A 78 -24.04 -10.64 34.99
N GLU A 79 -24.15 -10.49 33.68
CA GLU A 79 -24.03 -9.21 32.97
C GLU A 79 -24.79 -8.03 33.62
N PRO A 80 -26.10 -8.13 33.93
CA PRO A 80 -26.83 -7.01 34.53
C PRO A 80 -26.33 -6.67 35.94
N TYR A 81 -25.84 -7.65 36.70
CA TYR A 81 -25.30 -7.45 38.05
C TYR A 81 -23.93 -6.80 38.01
N VAL A 82 -23.06 -7.22 37.08
CA VAL A 82 -21.76 -6.57 36.84
C VAL A 82 -21.97 -5.11 36.41
N ARG A 83 -22.98 -4.85 35.57
CA ARG A 83 -23.39 -3.49 35.19
C ARG A 83 -23.80 -2.66 36.40
N ASN A 84 -24.62 -3.22 37.29
CA ASN A 84 -25.05 -2.57 38.52
C ASN A 84 -23.87 -2.31 39.47
N ALA A 85 -22.92 -3.24 39.61
CA ALA A 85 -21.71 -3.05 40.41
C ALA A 85 -20.89 -1.85 39.91
N CYS A 86 -20.65 -1.75 38.60
CA CYS A 86 -19.97 -0.59 38.01
C CYS A 86 -20.75 0.71 38.23
N LYS A 87 -22.08 0.68 38.07
CA LYS A 87 -22.93 1.84 38.35
C LYS A 87 -22.80 2.29 39.80
N ARG A 88 -22.85 1.37 40.76
CA ARG A 88 -22.66 1.66 42.19
C ARG A 88 -21.27 2.23 42.47
N PHE A 89 -20.23 1.65 41.87
CA PHE A 89 -18.85 2.13 42.00
C PHE A 89 -18.69 3.59 41.51
N VAL A 90 -19.26 3.92 40.35
CA VAL A 90 -19.22 5.29 39.82
C VAL A 90 -20.02 6.26 40.67
N ILE A 91 -21.19 5.87 41.18
CA ILE A 91 -22.01 6.70 42.07
C ILE A 91 -21.27 7.01 43.38
N GLU A 92 -20.58 6.03 43.96
CA GLU A 92 -19.86 6.21 45.23
C GLU A 92 -18.66 7.17 45.09
N MET A 93 -17.95 7.12 43.95
CA MET A 93 -16.80 7.98 43.71
C MET A 93 -17.19 9.38 43.22
N ASN A 94 -18.33 9.52 42.51
CA ASN A 94 -18.82 10.79 41.96
C ASN A 94 -20.28 11.07 42.36
N PRO A 95 -20.53 11.66 43.54
CA PRO A 95 -21.89 12.00 43.98
C PRO A 95 -22.53 13.15 43.17
N SER A 96 -21.74 13.95 42.43
CA SER A 96 -22.21 15.09 41.63
C SER A 96 -22.70 14.74 40.21
N PHE A 97 -22.58 13.48 39.78
CA PHE A 97 -23.08 13.01 38.47
C PHE A 97 -24.59 12.71 38.50
N VAL A 98 -25.21 12.60 39.68
CA VAL A 98 -26.62 12.28 39.86
C VAL A 98 -27.40 13.54 40.26
N SER A 99 -27.69 14.40 39.29
CA SER A 99 -28.92 15.20 39.32
C SER A 99 -29.99 14.42 38.55
N ASP A 100 -31.17 14.27 39.17
CA ASP A 100 -32.30 13.43 38.78
C ASP A 100 -32.93 13.69 37.38
N GLU A 101 -32.28 14.45 36.49
CA GLU A 101 -32.83 14.78 35.16
C GLU A 101 -32.39 13.83 34.03
N THR A 102 -31.40 12.95 34.24
CA THR A 102 -31.09 11.86 33.27
C THR A 102 -30.82 10.49 33.92
N PRO A 103 -31.83 9.83 34.51
CA PRO A 103 -31.74 8.43 34.96
C PRO A 103 -31.50 7.39 33.84
N ASN A 104 -31.18 7.84 32.62
CA ASN A 104 -31.09 7.07 31.39
C ASN A 104 -29.66 6.75 30.95
N LYS A 105 -28.63 7.21 31.66
CA LYS A 105 -27.24 6.88 31.31
C LYS A 105 -26.79 5.64 32.08
N ASP A 106 -27.00 4.47 31.48
CA ASP A 106 -26.51 3.20 32.02
C ASP A 106 -25.04 3.00 31.65
N ILE A 107 -24.23 2.56 32.62
CA ILE A 107 -22.80 2.33 32.42
C ILE A 107 -22.63 0.88 31.97
N ASN A 108 -22.06 0.66 30.79
CA ASN A 108 -21.76 -0.67 30.27
C ASN A 108 -20.34 -1.10 30.59
N VAL A 109 -20.10 -2.41 30.60
CA VAL A 109 -18.80 -3.00 30.92
C VAL A 109 -18.25 -3.74 29.70
N SER A 110 -17.00 -3.45 29.36
CA SER A 110 -16.24 -4.12 28.30
C SER A 110 -15.07 -4.88 28.90
N PHE A 111 -15.16 -6.21 28.86
CA PHE A 111 -14.03 -7.07 29.19
C PHE A 111 -13.11 -7.23 27.99
N TYR A 112 -11.82 -7.00 28.21
CA TYR A 112 -10.81 -7.11 27.17
C TYR A 112 -9.60 -7.94 27.64
N ASN A 113 -8.75 -8.37 26.70
CA ASN A 113 -7.55 -9.17 26.98
C ASN A 113 -7.85 -10.51 27.70
N LEU A 114 -8.78 -11.29 27.15
CA LEU A 114 -8.99 -12.66 27.60
C LEU A 114 -7.81 -13.55 27.16
N PRO A 115 -7.25 -14.39 28.06
CA PRO A 115 -6.10 -15.24 27.72
C PRO A 115 -6.45 -16.38 26.76
N PHE A 116 -7.73 -16.77 26.68
CA PHE A 116 -8.20 -17.86 25.82
C PHE A 116 -8.95 -17.31 24.60
N THR A 117 -8.25 -17.23 23.46
CA THR A 117 -8.85 -16.95 22.15
C THR A 117 -9.29 -18.27 21.50
N LYS A 118 -10.54 -18.33 21.05
CA LYS A 118 -11.14 -19.49 20.35
C LYS A 118 -11.32 -19.19 18.87
N ARG A 119 -11.29 -20.24 18.05
CA ARG A 119 -11.54 -20.15 16.60
C ARG A 119 -13.04 -20.16 16.33
N LEU A 120 -13.49 -19.59 15.21
CA LEU A 120 -14.92 -19.60 14.83
C LEU A 120 -15.48 -21.03 14.72
N ARG A 121 -14.66 -21.99 14.31
CA ARG A 121 -15.05 -23.42 14.21
C ARG A 121 -15.25 -24.11 15.55
N GLU A 122 -14.62 -23.60 16.61
CA GLU A 122 -14.70 -24.15 17.97
C GLU A 122 -15.97 -23.68 18.71
N LEU A 123 -16.69 -22.72 18.14
CA LEU A 123 -17.97 -22.24 18.68
C LEU A 123 -19.04 -23.32 18.50
N THR A 124 -19.24 -24.09 19.58
CA THR A 124 -20.27 -25.13 19.68
C THR A 124 -21.35 -24.70 20.69
N THR A 125 -22.39 -25.51 20.83
CA THR A 125 -23.52 -25.22 21.74
C THR A 125 -23.12 -25.13 23.22
N SER A 126 -21.98 -25.70 23.63
CA SER A 126 -21.48 -25.58 25.01
C SER A 126 -20.96 -24.19 25.36
N GLU A 127 -20.72 -23.35 24.36
CA GLU A 127 -20.17 -21.99 24.52
C GLU A 127 -21.27 -20.92 24.60
N ILE A 128 -22.53 -21.31 24.53
CA ILE A 128 -23.67 -20.39 24.63
C ILE A 128 -23.70 -19.82 26.05
N GLY A 129 -23.77 -18.49 26.16
CA GLY A 129 -23.80 -17.78 27.44
C GLY A 129 -22.46 -17.63 28.17
N LYS A 130 -21.37 -18.21 27.63
CA LYS A 130 -20.01 -18.04 28.13
C LYS A 130 -19.32 -16.81 27.53
N LEU A 131 -18.38 -16.23 28.28
CA LEU A 131 -17.51 -15.17 27.76
C LEU A 131 -16.37 -15.78 26.95
N VAL A 132 -16.35 -15.52 25.65
CA VAL A 132 -15.39 -16.06 24.69
C VAL A 132 -14.74 -14.94 23.89
N SER A 133 -13.46 -15.10 23.59
CA SER A 133 -12.73 -14.28 22.62
C SER A 133 -12.68 -15.01 21.28
N VAL A 134 -13.03 -14.32 20.19
CA VAL A 134 -13.01 -14.86 18.82
C VAL A 134 -12.21 -13.93 17.92
N THR A 135 -11.31 -14.50 17.13
CA THR A 135 -10.48 -13.77 16.17
C THR A 135 -11.01 -13.94 14.75
N GLY A 136 -11.06 -12.86 13.97
CA GLY A 136 -11.46 -12.95 12.57
C GLY A 136 -11.31 -11.64 11.80
N VAL A 137 -11.50 -11.74 10.49
CA VAL A 137 -11.49 -10.60 9.57
C VAL A 137 -12.90 -10.09 9.39
N VAL A 138 -13.09 -8.78 9.51
CA VAL A 138 -14.39 -8.16 9.22
C VAL A 138 -14.57 -8.06 7.72
N THR A 139 -15.64 -8.64 7.20
CA THR A 139 -15.94 -8.61 5.75
C THR A 139 -16.88 -7.48 5.39
N ARG A 140 -17.92 -7.28 6.21
CA ARG A 140 -19.00 -6.33 5.95
C ARG A 140 -19.50 -5.75 7.26
N THR A 141 -19.82 -4.46 7.23
CA THR A 141 -20.39 -3.71 8.35
C THR A 141 -21.71 -3.10 7.89
N SER A 142 -22.79 -3.27 8.64
CA SER A 142 -24.03 -2.54 8.39
C SER A 142 -23.91 -1.11 8.89
N GLU A 143 -24.83 -0.26 8.44
CA GLU A 143 -25.06 1.04 9.06
C GLU A 143 -25.52 0.90 10.52
N VAL A 144 -25.27 1.95 11.30
CA VAL A 144 -25.70 2.06 12.68
C VAL A 144 -27.20 2.34 12.73
N ARG A 145 -27.93 1.57 13.54
CA ARG A 145 -29.36 1.78 13.76
C ARG A 145 -29.64 1.84 15.26
N PRO A 146 -30.62 2.61 15.71
CA PRO A 146 -31.03 2.57 17.11
C PRO A 146 -31.89 1.32 17.39
N GLU A 147 -31.50 0.53 18.39
CA GLU A 147 -32.26 -0.57 19.00
C GLU A 147 -33.01 -0.06 20.23
N LEU A 148 -34.29 -0.41 20.37
CA LEU A 148 -35.06 -0.15 21.59
C LEU A 148 -34.74 -1.23 22.62
N LEU A 149 -34.03 -0.89 23.71
CA LEU A 149 -33.74 -1.84 24.80
C LEU A 149 -34.87 -1.89 25.82
N TYR A 150 -35.30 -0.72 26.29
CA TYR A 150 -36.39 -0.57 27.26
C TYR A 150 -37.47 0.35 26.69
N GLY A 151 -38.65 -0.23 26.46
CA GLY A 151 -39.83 0.50 26.02
C GLY A 151 -40.62 1.04 27.19
N THR A 152 -40.97 2.32 27.14
CA THR A 152 -41.98 2.90 28.03
C THR A 152 -43.31 2.97 27.29
N PHE A 153 -44.31 2.23 27.77
CA PHE A 153 -45.61 2.09 27.12
C PHE A 153 -46.70 2.81 27.89
N LYS A 154 -47.48 3.62 27.18
CA LYS A 154 -48.69 4.26 27.69
C LYS A 154 -49.91 3.44 27.29
N CYS A 155 -50.74 3.09 28.26
CA CYS A 155 -52.05 2.50 28.01
C CYS A 155 -52.97 3.54 27.37
N LEU A 156 -53.62 3.22 26.25
CA LEU A 156 -54.57 4.12 25.61
C LEU A 156 -55.88 4.27 26.38
N ASP A 157 -56.32 3.22 27.10
CA ASP A 157 -57.61 3.23 27.79
C ASP A 157 -57.58 3.95 29.16
N CYS A 158 -56.53 3.73 29.97
CA CYS A 158 -56.43 4.33 31.32
C CYS A 158 -55.34 5.42 31.44
N GLY A 159 -54.52 5.64 30.41
CA GLY A 159 -53.45 6.63 30.43
C GLY A 159 -52.25 6.28 31.32
N SER A 160 -52.26 5.13 32.02
CA SER A 160 -51.13 4.71 32.86
C SER A 160 -49.89 4.43 32.01
N VAL A 161 -48.72 4.78 32.56
CA VAL A 161 -47.42 4.59 31.92
C VAL A 161 -46.70 3.44 32.60
N ILE A 162 -46.33 2.43 31.82
CA ILE A 162 -45.51 1.31 32.24
C ILE A 162 -44.10 1.58 31.72
N LYS A 163 -43.17 1.86 32.65
CA LYS A 163 -41.77 2.13 32.34
C LYS A 163 -40.98 0.82 32.33
N ASN A 164 -39.84 0.83 31.62
CA ASN A 164 -38.83 -0.22 31.66
C ASN A 164 -39.30 -1.62 31.21
N VAL A 165 -40.12 -1.70 30.16
CA VAL A 165 -40.44 -3.00 29.55
C VAL A 165 -39.29 -3.43 28.64
N GLU A 166 -38.56 -4.47 29.07
CA GLU A 166 -37.48 -5.08 28.29
C GLU A 166 -37.94 -5.59 26.93
N GLN A 167 -37.13 -5.32 25.92
CA GLN A 167 -37.31 -5.82 24.56
C GLN A 167 -36.25 -6.90 24.29
N GLN A 168 -36.67 -8.15 24.14
CA GLN A 168 -35.75 -9.26 23.87
C GLN A 168 -35.87 -9.70 22.41
N PHE A 169 -35.01 -9.16 21.53
CA PHE A 169 -34.92 -9.47 20.09
C PHE A 169 -36.24 -9.37 19.30
N LYS A 170 -37.29 -8.85 19.91
CA LYS A 170 -38.64 -8.70 19.37
C LYS A 170 -39.27 -7.50 20.04
N TYR A 171 -40.09 -6.78 19.27
CA TYR A 171 -40.99 -5.78 19.82
C TYR A 171 -42.07 -6.44 20.69
N THR A 172 -41.89 -6.37 22.00
CA THR A 172 -42.77 -6.90 23.04
C THR A 172 -43.54 -5.77 23.71
N GLN A 173 -44.85 -5.76 23.50
CA GLN A 173 -45.77 -4.91 24.24
C GLN A 173 -46.19 -5.59 25.56
N PRO A 174 -46.48 -4.83 26.63
CA PRO A 174 -46.95 -5.41 27.88
C PRO A 174 -48.32 -6.10 27.70
N THR A 175 -48.54 -7.23 28.37
CA THR A 175 -49.79 -8.01 28.22
C THR A 175 -50.88 -7.58 29.20
N ILE A 176 -50.51 -6.96 30.32
CA ILE A 176 -51.41 -6.59 31.42
C ILE A 176 -51.07 -5.17 31.88
N CYS A 177 -52.11 -4.39 32.14
CA CYS A 177 -51.98 -3.04 32.68
C CYS A 177 -51.80 -3.04 34.21
N VAL A 178 -50.98 -2.12 34.72
CA VAL A 178 -50.70 -1.97 36.17
C VAL A 178 -51.95 -1.55 36.95
N SER A 179 -52.84 -0.76 36.33
CA SER A 179 -54.11 -0.37 36.95
C SER A 179 -55.07 -1.56 37.07
N PRO A 180 -55.51 -1.93 38.29
CA PRO A 180 -56.37 -3.11 38.53
C PRO A 180 -57.76 -2.97 37.91
N THR A 181 -58.17 -1.76 37.52
CA THR A 181 -59.44 -1.44 36.87
C THR A 181 -59.38 -1.54 35.35
N CYS A 182 -58.19 -1.70 34.74
CA CYS A 182 -58.03 -1.67 33.30
C CYS A 182 -57.84 -3.09 32.72
N LEU A 183 -58.75 -3.51 31.84
CA LEU A 183 -58.72 -4.81 31.15
C LEU A 183 -57.98 -4.77 29.79
N ASN A 184 -57.24 -3.70 29.50
CA ASN A 184 -56.53 -3.57 28.22
C ASN A 184 -55.36 -4.56 28.12
N ARG A 185 -55.26 -5.22 26.95
CA ARG A 185 -54.24 -6.25 26.65
C ARG A 185 -53.41 -5.97 25.39
N ALA A 186 -53.83 -5.04 24.55
CA ALA A 186 -53.25 -4.88 23.21
C ALA A 186 -53.05 -3.41 22.78
N ARG A 187 -53.76 -2.46 23.39
CA ARG A 187 -53.74 -1.06 22.95
C ARG A 187 -52.70 -0.27 23.72
N TRP A 188 -51.46 -0.36 23.26
CA TRP A 188 -50.31 0.33 23.85
C TRP A 188 -49.72 1.34 22.88
N ALA A 189 -49.40 2.53 23.38
CA ALA A 189 -48.63 3.53 22.66
C ALA A 189 -47.22 3.61 23.25
N LEU A 190 -46.19 3.43 22.43
CA LEU A 190 -44.80 3.60 22.87
C LEU A 190 -44.49 5.10 23.02
N LEU A 191 -44.04 5.50 24.21
CA LEU A 191 -43.52 6.84 24.47
C LEU A 191 -42.03 6.87 24.12
N ARG A 192 -41.71 7.33 22.91
CA ARG A 192 -40.32 7.44 22.42
C ARG A 192 -39.43 8.29 23.32
N GLN A 193 -39.96 9.37 23.90
CA GLN A 193 -39.18 10.29 24.74
C GLN A 193 -38.70 9.68 26.07
N GLU A 194 -39.48 8.76 26.65
CA GLU A 194 -39.14 8.09 27.91
C GLU A 194 -38.57 6.67 27.69
N SER A 195 -38.34 6.28 26.44
CA SER A 195 -37.80 4.96 26.10
C SER A 195 -36.28 5.02 25.98
N LYS A 196 -35.62 3.91 26.34
CA LYS A 196 -34.17 3.80 26.22
C LYS A 196 -33.80 3.17 24.89
N PHE A 197 -33.05 3.91 24.08
CA PHE A 197 -32.47 3.45 22.83
C PHE A 197 -30.96 3.25 23.02
N ALA A 198 -30.42 2.26 22.32
CA ALA A 198 -28.98 2.06 22.19
C ALA A 198 -28.64 1.87 20.72
N ASP A 199 -27.48 2.36 20.31
CA ASP A 199 -27.01 2.10 18.95
C ASP A 199 -26.61 0.63 18.81
N TRP A 200 -27.03 0.02 17.70
CA TRP A 200 -26.66 -1.34 17.34
C TRP A 200 -26.13 -1.37 15.91
N GLN A 201 -25.17 -2.25 15.69
CA GLN A 201 -24.57 -2.49 14.38
C GLN A 201 -24.35 -3.98 14.18
N ARG A 202 -24.62 -4.47 12.97
CA ARG A 202 -24.35 -5.86 12.59
C ARG A 202 -23.11 -5.92 11.73
N VAL A 203 -22.15 -6.73 12.16
CA VAL A 203 -20.87 -6.92 11.48
C VAL A 203 -20.74 -8.39 11.09
N ARG A 204 -20.36 -8.67 9.84
CA ARG A 204 -20.08 -10.03 9.40
C ARG A 204 -18.59 -10.30 9.47
N MET A 205 -18.22 -11.22 10.34
CA MET A 205 -16.85 -11.68 10.52
C MET A 205 -16.61 -12.98 9.74
N GLN A 206 -15.39 -13.16 9.25
CA GLN A 206 -14.92 -14.35 8.56
C GLN A 206 -13.66 -14.91 9.24
N GLU A 207 -13.46 -16.22 9.15
CA GLU A 207 -12.23 -16.89 9.60
C GLU A 207 -10.98 -16.28 8.94
N THR A 208 -9.92 -16.10 9.71
CA THR A 208 -8.63 -15.61 9.22
C THR A 208 -7.96 -16.65 8.32
N SER A 209 -7.33 -16.23 7.22
CA SER A 209 -6.70 -17.15 6.24
C SER A 209 -5.64 -18.10 6.82
N LYS A 210 -4.99 -17.70 7.92
CA LYS A 210 -3.98 -18.52 8.64
C LYS A 210 -4.59 -19.74 9.33
N GLU A 211 -5.88 -19.68 9.67
CA GLU A 211 -6.57 -20.70 10.46
C GLU A 211 -7.40 -21.67 9.60
N ILE A 212 -7.49 -21.44 8.29
CA ILE A 212 -8.30 -22.24 7.38
C ILE A 212 -7.60 -23.60 7.14
N PRO A 213 -8.26 -24.74 7.43
CA PRO A 213 -7.73 -26.05 7.07
C PRO A 213 -7.80 -26.24 5.55
N ALA A 214 -6.78 -26.88 4.98
CA ALA A 214 -6.69 -27.14 3.54
C ALA A 214 -7.98 -27.81 3.00
N GLY A 215 -8.58 -27.22 1.97
CA GLY A 215 -9.74 -27.77 1.28
C GLY A 215 -11.11 -27.41 1.86
N SER A 216 -11.20 -26.57 2.90
CA SER A 216 -12.50 -26.08 3.42
C SER A 216 -12.79 -24.64 2.99
N LEU A 217 -14.08 -24.33 2.76
CA LEU A 217 -14.54 -22.96 2.61
C LEU A 217 -14.51 -22.23 3.96
N PRO A 218 -14.12 -20.94 4.00
CA PRO A 218 -14.11 -20.14 5.22
C PRO A 218 -15.52 -19.95 5.76
N ARG A 219 -15.70 -20.12 7.08
CA ARG A 219 -16.98 -19.84 7.76
C ARG A 219 -17.13 -18.35 8.07
N SER A 220 -18.37 -17.87 8.06
CA SER A 220 -18.73 -16.52 8.48
C SER A 220 -19.70 -16.55 9.65
N LEU A 221 -19.54 -15.62 10.58
CA LEU A 221 -20.39 -15.43 11.74
C LEU A 221 -20.91 -13.99 11.79
N ASP A 222 -22.18 -13.82 12.13
CA ASP A 222 -22.76 -12.49 12.36
C ASP A 222 -22.48 -12.06 13.82
N VAL A 223 -21.79 -10.94 13.95
CA VAL A 223 -21.44 -10.27 15.22
C VAL A 223 -22.32 -9.04 15.38
N ILE A 224 -22.82 -8.82 16.58
CA ILE A 224 -23.64 -7.67 16.95
C ILE A 224 -22.82 -6.79 17.90
N LEU A 225 -22.66 -5.53 17.53
CA LEU A 225 -22.04 -4.48 18.35
C LEU A 225 -23.15 -3.57 18.90
N ARG A 226 -23.00 -3.13 20.15
CA ARG A 226 -23.97 -2.27 20.84
C ARG A 226 -23.28 -1.12 21.58
N HIS A 227 -23.93 0.03 21.71
CA HIS A 227 -23.37 1.19 22.40
C HIS A 227 -22.08 1.72 21.75
N GLU A 228 -21.10 2.16 22.53
CA GLU A 228 -19.87 2.84 22.10
C GLU A 228 -18.88 1.95 21.30
N ILE A 229 -19.08 0.63 21.26
CA ILE A 229 -18.27 -0.29 20.42
C ILE A 229 -18.69 -0.29 18.95
N VAL A 230 -19.81 0.35 18.63
CA VAL A 230 -20.25 0.54 17.25
C VAL A 230 -19.22 1.38 16.47
N GLU A 231 -19.04 1.09 15.18
CA GLU A 231 -18.05 1.71 14.28
C GLU A 231 -16.57 1.51 14.63
N GLN A 232 -16.23 0.81 15.73
CA GLN A 232 -14.83 0.48 16.05
C GLN A 232 -14.23 -0.54 15.07
N ALA A 233 -15.05 -1.44 14.54
CA ALA A 233 -14.66 -2.45 13.57
C ALA A 233 -14.89 -1.95 12.14
N ARG A 234 -13.84 -1.92 11.30
CA ARG A 234 -13.94 -1.58 9.88
C ARG A 234 -13.77 -2.82 9.01
N ALA A 235 -14.36 -2.80 7.81
CA ALA A 235 -14.16 -3.86 6.83
C ALA A 235 -12.68 -3.98 6.43
N GLY A 236 -12.17 -5.21 6.38
CA GLY A 236 -10.78 -5.55 6.09
C GLY A 236 -9.91 -5.71 7.34
N ASP A 237 -10.32 -5.20 8.50
CA ASP A 237 -9.52 -5.29 9.72
C ASP A 237 -9.60 -6.71 10.33
N THR A 238 -8.45 -7.20 10.79
CA THR A 238 -8.39 -8.36 11.68
C THR A 238 -8.67 -7.89 13.11
N VAL A 239 -9.78 -8.35 13.68
CA VAL A 239 -10.23 -7.97 15.01
C VAL A 239 -10.40 -9.18 15.90
N ILE A 240 -10.27 -8.94 17.18
CA ILE A 240 -10.58 -9.86 18.27
C ILE A 240 -11.84 -9.32 18.93
N PHE A 241 -12.94 -10.04 18.78
CA PHE A 241 -14.16 -9.74 19.51
C PHE A 241 -14.17 -10.54 20.80
N THR A 242 -14.43 -9.88 21.92
CA THR A 242 -14.75 -10.55 23.18
C THR A 242 -16.23 -10.40 23.44
N GLY A 243 -16.90 -11.46 23.85
CA GLY A 243 -18.35 -11.44 23.96
C GLY A 243 -18.96 -12.80 24.23
N THR A 244 -20.26 -12.91 23.98
CA THR A 244 -21.00 -14.14 24.22
C THR A 244 -21.68 -14.63 22.96
N VAL A 245 -21.75 -15.96 22.82
CA VAL A 245 -22.55 -16.61 21.78
C VAL A 245 -23.99 -16.69 22.28
N VAL A 246 -24.92 -16.16 21.49
CA VAL A 246 -26.35 -16.21 21.77
C VAL A 246 -27.09 -16.87 20.61
N VAL A 247 -28.30 -17.32 20.92
CA VAL A 247 -29.18 -17.98 19.97
C VAL A 247 -30.34 -17.03 19.67
N ILE A 248 -30.46 -16.60 18.41
CA ILE A 248 -31.54 -15.71 17.97
C ILE A 248 -32.59 -16.54 17.22
N PRO A 249 -33.88 -16.47 17.62
CA PRO A 249 -34.95 -17.10 16.87
C PRO A 249 -35.20 -16.39 15.54
N ASP A 250 -35.47 -17.13 14.47
CA ASP A 250 -35.85 -16.53 13.20
C ASP A 250 -37.30 -16.03 13.24
N ILE A 251 -37.46 -14.70 13.30
CA ILE A 251 -38.76 -14.04 13.40
C ILE A 251 -39.59 -14.25 12.12
N SER A 252 -38.95 -14.38 10.95
CA SER A 252 -39.64 -14.64 9.68
C SER A 252 -40.30 -16.01 9.69
N ALA A 253 -39.64 -17.00 10.30
CA ALA A 253 -40.21 -18.34 10.51
C ALA A 253 -41.35 -18.32 11.57
N LEU A 254 -41.27 -17.43 12.58
CA LEU A 254 -42.30 -17.25 13.60
C LEU A 254 -43.55 -16.50 13.10
N ALA A 255 -43.39 -15.57 12.15
CA ALA A 255 -44.45 -14.73 11.61
C ALA A 255 -45.30 -15.40 10.52
N ALA A 256 -44.86 -16.55 9.97
CA ALA A 256 -45.64 -17.34 9.03
C ALA A 256 -46.95 -17.87 9.67
N PRO A 257 -48.12 -17.70 9.04
CA PRO A 257 -49.41 -18.07 9.62
C PRO A 257 -49.56 -19.59 9.76
N GLY A 258 -50.00 -20.03 10.95
CA GLY A 258 -50.26 -21.43 11.32
C GLY A 258 -50.16 -21.63 12.84
N GLU A 259 -50.71 -22.73 13.33
CA GLU A 259 -50.96 -22.95 14.77
C GLU A 259 -49.68 -23.02 15.60
N ARG A 260 -49.70 -22.36 16.76
CA ARG A 260 -48.60 -22.29 17.73
C ARG A 260 -48.72 -23.45 18.71
N ALA A 261 -47.62 -24.16 18.95
CA ALA A 261 -47.52 -25.05 20.10
C ALA A 261 -47.36 -24.21 21.38
N GLU A 262 -48.44 -24.03 22.14
CA GLU A 262 -48.37 -23.52 23.50
C GLU A 262 -48.14 -24.68 24.47
N CYS A 263 -47.23 -24.53 25.44
CA CYS A 263 -47.13 -25.45 26.57
C CYS A 263 -48.38 -25.33 27.43
N ARG A 264 -49.42 -26.11 27.11
CA ARG A 264 -50.63 -26.22 27.92
C ARG A 264 -50.26 -26.98 29.19
N ARG A 265 -50.40 -26.36 30.37
CA ARG A 265 -50.30 -27.07 31.65
C ARG A 265 -51.41 -28.12 31.70
N ASP A 266 -51.02 -29.39 31.76
CA ASP A 266 -51.93 -30.53 31.91
C ASP A 266 -52.70 -30.40 33.23
N SER A 267 -53.99 -30.09 33.14
CA SER A 267 -54.94 -30.34 34.22
C SER A 267 -55.78 -31.56 33.85
N SER A 268 -55.79 -32.52 34.76
CA SER A 268 -56.44 -33.83 34.71
C SER A 268 -57.87 -33.87 34.15
N GLN A 269 -58.14 -34.96 33.41
CA GLN A 269 -59.43 -35.52 32.96
C GLN A 269 -59.93 -35.10 31.57
N GLN A 270 -59.76 -35.98 30.58
CA GLN A 270 -60.85 -36.86 30.13
C GLN A 270 -60.32 -37.94 29.17
N LYS A 271 -60.51 -39.20 29.56
CA LYS A 271 -60.43 -40.37 28.67
C LYS A 271 -61.72 -40.42 27.84
N SER A 272 -61.60 -40.48 26.52
CA SER A 272 -62.59 -41.22 25.71
C SER A 272 -61.91 -41.88 24.52
N SER A 273 -62.28 -43.14 24.37
CA SER A 273 -61.71 -44.17 23.52
C SER A 273 -62.46 -44.26 22.19
N THR A 274 -61.76 -44.00 21.08
CA THR A 274 -62.06 -44.64 19.80
C THR A 274 -60.81 -44.61 18.92
N ALA A 275 -60.07 -45.72 18.94
CA ALA A 275 -58.92 -45.94 18.07
C ALA A 275 -59.41 -46.43 16.70
N GLY A 276 -59.45 -45.52 15.72
CA GLY A 276 -59.35 -45.87 14.31
C GLY A 276 -57.87 -46.00 13.95
N HIS A 277 -57.49 -47.11 13.32
CA HIS A 277 -56.14 -47.39 12.84
C HIS A 277 -55.68 -46.35 11.81
N GLU A 278 -54.95 -45.35 12.25
CA GLU A 278 -54.10 -44.51 11.40
C GLU A 278 -52.65 -44.67 11.90
N GLY A 279 -51.78 -45.11 11.01
CA GLY A 279 -50.40 -45.46 11.34
C GLY A 279 -49.61 -44.30 11.96
N VAL A 280 -48.50 -44.65 12.63
CA VAL A 280 -47.55 -43.71 13.25
C VAL A 280 -46.86 -42.88 12.16
N LYS A 281 -47.54 -41.87 11.62
CA LYS A 281 -46.89 -40.75 10.92
C LYS A 281 -46.52 -39.73 11.99
N GLY A 282 -45.23 -39.74 12.30
CA GLY A 282 -44.40 -38.88 13.16
C GLY A 282 -44.97 -37.57 13.74
N LEU A 283 -44.30 -37.12 14.81
CA LEU A 283 -44.56 -35.91 15.60
C LEU A 283 -44.90 -34.61 14.82
N LYS A 284 -44.64 -34.53 13.50
CA LYS A 284 -45.09 -33.45 12.61
C LYS A 284 -46.62 -33.30 12.49
N ALA A 285 -47.40 -34.36 12.74
CA ALA A 285 -48.87 -34.27 12.71
C ALA A 285 -49.47 -33.58 13.94
N LEU A 286 -48.70 -33.43 15.04
CA LEU A 286 -49.13 -32.78 16.28
C LEU A 286 -48.94 -31.25 16.29
N GLY A 287 -48.78 -30.61 15.12
CA GLY A 287 -48.64 -29.16 15.03
C GLY A 287 -47.35 -28.62 15.66
N VAL A 288 -46.34 -29.47 15.86
CA VAL A 288 -45.02 -29.06 16.36
C VAL A 288 -44.30 -28.34 15.23
N ARG A 289 -44.22 -27.01 15.31
CA ARG A 289 -43.40 -26.20 14.42
C ARG A 289 -41.92 -26.37 14.78
N ASP A 290 -41.10 -26.59 13.76
CA ASP A 290 -39.64 -26.55 13.90
C ASP A 290 -39.24 -25.08 14.18
N LEU A 291 -38.83 -24.79 15.41
CA LEU A 291 -38.27 -23.48 15.77
C LEU A 291 -36.84 -23.42 15.20
N SER A 292 -36.65 -22.65 14.14
CA SER A 292 -35.32 -22.40 13.58
C SER A 292 -34.63 -21.31 14.39
N TYR A 293 -33.46 -21.67 14.91
CA TYR A 293 -32.59 -20.77 15.66
C TYR A 293 -31.27 -20.58 14.90
N ARG A 294 -30.77 -19.35 14.90
CA ARG A 294 -29.43 -19.03 14.37
C ARG A 294 -28.49 -18.65 15.50
N LEU A 295 -27.23 -19.06 15.41
CA LEU A 295 -26.18 -18.58 16.29
C LEU A 295 -25.79 -17.16 15.86
N ALA A 296 -25.69 -16.26 16.84
CA ALA A 296 -25.16 -14.92 16.67
C ALA A 296 -24.18 -14.64 17.81
N PHE A 297 -23.22 -13.77 17.57
CA PHE A 297 -22.26 -13.37 18.58
C PHE A 297 -22.54 -11.94 19.02
N ILE A 298 -22.75 -11.72 20.32
CA ILE A 298 -22.85 -10.36 20.87
C ILE A 298 -21.48 -10.01 21.42
N ALA A 299 -20.83 -9.00 20.83
CA ALA A 299 -19.56 -8.53 21.32
C ALA A 299 -19.75 -7.47 22.41
N ASN A 300 -18.90 -7.52 23.42
CA ASN A 300 -18.78 -6.54 24.49
C ASN A 300 -17.53 -5.67 24.33
N SER A 301 -16.48 -6.17 23.66
CA SER A 301 -15.32 -5.37 23.29
C SER A 301 -14.79 -5.80 21.92
N VAL A 302 -14.21 -4.82 21.23
CA VAL A 302 -13.54 -4.97 19.96
C VAL A 302 -12.08 -4.56 20.16
N GLN A 303 -11.15 -5.47 19.87
CA GLN A 303 -9.73 -5.14 19.82
C GLN A 303 -9.22 -5.38 18.41
N ILE A 304 -8.42 -4.48 17.87
CA ILE A 304 -7.75 -4.72 16.59
C ILE A 304 -6.55 -5.62 16.88
N ALA A 305 -6.45 -6.73 16.16
CA ALA A 305 -5.42 -7.76 16.40
C ALA A 305 -4.02 -7.34 15.95
N ASP A 306 -3.87 -6.15 15.39
CA ASP A 306 -2.59 -5.66 14.88
C ASP A 306 -1.68 -5.28 16.05
N GLY A 307 -0.40 -5.68 15.96
CA GLY A 307 0.53 -5.90 17.08
C GLY A 307 0.92 -4.70 17.95
N SER A 308 0.19 -3.59 17.91
CA SER A 308 0.28 -2.49 18.86
C SER A 308 -0.45 -2.87 20.16
N ARG A 309 0.17 -3.75 20.94
CA ARG A 309 -0.41 -4.32 22.18
C ARG A 309 -0.64 -3.30 23.32
N ASN A 310 -0.52 -1.99 23.10
CA ASN A 310 -0.47 -1.02 24.20
C ASN A 310 -1.01 0.39 23.91
N THR A 311 -1.95 0.55 22.98
CA THR A 311 -2.65 1.83 22.82
C THR A 311 -3.99 1.78 23.54
N ASP A 312 -4.18 2.65 24.54
CA ASP A 312 -5.44 2.86 25.26
C ASP A 312 -6.63 2.89 24.28
N MET A 313 -7.60 2.00 24.48
CA MET A 313 -8.77 1.85 23.59
C MET A 313 -9.61 3.12 23.44
N ARG A 314 -9.54 4.04 24.42
CA ARG A 314 -10.26 5.32 24.37
C ARG A 314 -9.54 6.40 23.56
N ASN A 315 -8.22 6.33 23.42
CA ASN A 315 -7.45 7.46 22.90
C ASN A 315 -7.49 7.58 21.37
N ARG A 316 -8.43 6.88 20.71
CA ARG A 316 -8.66 6.95 19.26
C ARG A 316 -9.66 8.04 18.86
N GLN A 317 -10.44 8.59 19.80
CA GLN A 317 -11.40 9.67 19.52
C GLN A 317 -10.80 11.08 19.58
N ASN A 318 -9.59 11.25 20.10
CA ASN A 318 -8.88 12.54 20.12
C ASN A 318 -8.03 12.81 18.87
N ASP A 319 -8.39 12.24 17.71
CA ASP A 319 -7.77 12.49 16.39
C ASP A 319 -7.94 13.94 15.87
N SER A 320 -8.33 14.89 16.73
CA SER A 320 -8.56 16.29 16.38
C SER A 320 -7.65 17.29 17.09
N ASN A 321 -6.70 16.87 17.94
CA ASN A 321 -5.68 17.78 18.48
C ASN A 321 -4.26 17.29 18.19
N GLU A 322 -3.49 18.17 17.55
CA GLU A 322 -2.15 18.01 17.00
C GLU A 322 -1.05 17.71 18.04
N ASP A 323 -1.05 16.53 18.63
CA ASP A 323 0.15 15.94 19.24
C ASP A 323 0.24 14.45 18.89
N ASP A 324 0.68 14.15 17.67
CA ASP A 324 1.14 12.83 17.20
C ASP A 324 2.41 12.34 17.94
N GLN A 325 2.54 12.65 19.23
CA GLN A 325 3.35 11.82 20.11
C GLN A 325 2.45 10.66 20.51
N GLN A 326 2.39 9.63 19.64
CA GLN A 326 2.14 8.29 20.13
C GLN A 326 2.94 8.14 21.42
N GLN A 327 2.27 7.88 22.53
CA GLN A 327 2.88 7.72 23.84
C GLN A 327 3.74 6.45 23.81
N PHE A 328 4.88 6.53 23.12
CA PHE A 328 5.90 5.50 23.14
C PHE A 328 6.40 5.40 24.57
N THR A 329 6.52 4.17 25.05
CA THR A 329 7.08 3.94 26.38
C THR A 329 8.52 4.47 26.41
N GLY A 330 8.98 4.96 27.57
CA GLY A 330 10.35 5.46 27.71
C GLY A 330 11.40 4.42 27.30
N GLU A 331 11.13 3.14 27.54
CA GLU A 331 11.97 2.01 27.13
C GLU A 331 12.08 1.89 25.60
N GLU A 332 10.98 2.05 24.86
CA GLU A 332 10.98 2.01 23.39
C GLU A 332 11.77 3.17 22.78
N LEU A 333 11.67 4.36 23.37
CA LEU A 333 12.45 5.52 22.93
C LEU A 333 13.94 5.32 23.17
N ASP A 334 14.33 4.75 24.30
CA ASP A 334 15.72 4.43 24.60
C ASP A 334 16.29 3.39 23.62
N GLU A 335 15.52 2.35 23.27
CA GLU A 335 15.90 1.39 22.21
C GLU A 335 16.11 2.08 20.86
N ILE A 336 15.21 2.98 20.46
CA ILE A 336 15.30 3.73 19.20
C ILE A 336 16.55 4.62 19.18
N GLN A 337 16.84 5.28 20.30
CA GLN A 337 18.05 6.11 20.43
C GLN A 337 19.32 5.26 20.38
N GLN A 338 19.33 4.08 21.01
CA GLN A 338 20.46 3.15 20.91
C GLN A 338 20.71 2.73 19.46
N MET A 339 19.66 2.40 18.71
CA MET A 339 19.78 2.06 17.28
C MET A 339 20.41 3.20 16.48
N ARG A 340 19.96 4.45 16.71
CA ARG A 340 20.52 5.64 16.05
C ARG A 340 22.00 5.86 16.34
N ASN A 341 22.42 5.61 17.57
CA ASN A 341 23.79 5.88 18.02
C ASN A 341 24.81 4.86 17.51
N THR A 342 24.38 3.79 16.85
CA THR A 342 25.30 2.83 16.23
C THR A 342 26.05 3.41 15.02
N PRO A 343 27.36 3.16 14.86
CA PRO A 343 28.08 3.57 13.67
C PRO A 343 27.56 2.82 12.43
N ASP A 344 27.50 3.51 11.28
CA ASP A 344 26.94 3.03 10.02
C ASP A 344 25.49 2.53 10.09
N TYR A 345 24.66 3.16 10.93
CA TYR A 345 23.27 2.75 11.16
C TYR A 345 22.47 2.62 9.86
N PHE A 346 22.65 3.50 8.88
CA PHE A 346 21.88 3.49 7.63
C PHE A 346 22.14 2.22 6.81
N ASN A 347 23.40 1.79 6.68
CA ASN A 347 23.73 0.56 5.95
C ASN A 347 23.29 -0.69 6.70
N LYS A 348 23.33 -0.68 8.04
CA LYS A 348 22.86 -1.78 8.88
C LYS A 348 21.34 -1.94 8.84
N LEU A 349 20.62 -0.83 8.82
CA LEU A 349 19.17 -0.81 8.64
C LEU A 349 18.81 -1.38 7.26
N VAL A 350 19.51 -0.95 6.21
CA VAL A 350 19.37 -1.50 4.85
C VAL A 350 19.75 -2.99 4.79
N GLY A 351 20.77 -3.43 5.51
CA GLY A 351 21.18 -4.84 5.59
C GLY A 351 20.17 -5.72 6.31
N SER A 352 19.41 -5.15 7.25
CA SER A 352 18.32 -5.82 7.96
C SER A 352 17.03 -5.91 7.14
N MET A 353 16.91 -5.10 6.07
CA MET A 353 15.81 -5.17 5.11
C MET A 353 15.97 -6.36 4.16
N ALA A 354 14.92 -7.17 4.08
CA ALA A 354 14.82 -8.37 3.24
C ALA A 354 16.07 -9.27 3.34
N PRO A 355 16.28 -9.93 4.50
CA PRO A 355 17.48 -10.73 4.72
C PRO A 355 17.50 -12.01 3.86
N THR A 356 16.38 -12.40 3.25
CA THR A 356 16.29 -13.53 2.31
C THR A 356 16.90 -13.23 0.95
N VAL A 357 17.04 -11.95 0.58
CA VAL A 357 17.57 -11.53 -0.71
C VAL A 357 18.99 -11.02 -0.52
N PHE A 358 19.94 -11.65 -1.22
CA PHE A 358 21.32 -11.22 -1.28
C PHE A 358 21.51 -10.12 -2.35
N GLY A 359 22.34 -9.12 -2.07
CA GLY A 359 22.67 -8.05 -3.01
C GLY A 359 21.70 -6.86 -3.05
N HIS A 360 21.76 -6.12 -4.16
CA HIS A 360 20.96 -4.93 -4.50
C HIS A 360 20.72 -3.94 -3.34
N GLN A 361 21.80 -3.43 -2.74
CA GLN A 361 21.69 -2.48 -1.62
C GLN A 361 20.92 -1.20 -1.99
N ASP A 362 21.02 -0.73 -3.23
CA ASP A 362 20.34 0.49 -3.67
C ASP A 362 18.82 0.31 -3.75
N ILE A 363 18.34 -0.87 -4.16
CA ILE A 363 16.91 -1.19 -4.14
C ILE A 363 16.41 -1.29 -2.69
N LYS A 364 17.18 -1.91 -1.79
CA LYS A 364 16.84 -1.97 -0.37
C LYS A 364 16.77 -0.58 0.27
N ARG A 365 17.70 0.33 -0.09
CA ARG A 365 17.67 1.75 0.30
C ARG A 365 16.40 2.44 -0.20
N ALA A 366 16.04 2.23 -1.46
CA ALA A 366 14.84 2.83 -2.04
C ALA A 366 13.55 2.36 -1.36
N VAL A 367 13.41 1.06 -1.11
CA VAL A 367 12.25 0.50 -0.40
C VAL A 367 12.18 1.03 1.03
N LEU A 368 13.31 1.19 1.71
CA LEU A 368 13.36 1.81 3.03
C LEU A 368 12.88 3.28 3.00
N LEU A 369 13.34 4.08 2.04
CA LEU A 369 12.91 5.47 1.90
C LEU A 369 11.42 5.58 1.58
N MET A 370 10.90 4.65 0.78
CA MET A 370 9.46 4.52 0.52
C MET A 370 8.68 4.20 1.80
N LEU A 371 9.19 3.31 2.65
CA LEU A 371 8.55 2.96 3.92
C LEU A 371 8.47 4.14 4.89
N LEU A 372 9.49 4.99 4.92
CA LEU A 372 9.55 6.18 5.77
C LEU A 372 8.66 7.31 5.23
N GLY A 373 8.60 7.48 3.91
CA GLY A 373 7.83 8.51 3.22
C GLY A 373 8.37 9.94 3.47
N GLY A 374 7.95 10.88 2.63
CA GLY A 374 8.24 12.32 2.79
C GLY A 374 7.17 13.08 3.56
N VAL A 375 7.31 14.40 3.66
CA VAL A 375 6.37 15.24 4.41
C VAL A 375 5.21 15.68 3.52
N HIS A 376 3.97 15.38 3.91
CA HIS A 376 2.79 15.97 3.28
C HIS A 376 2.67 17.44 3.69
N LYS A 377 2.48 18.33 2.71
CA LYS A 377 2.35 19.77 2.94
C LYS A 377 1.06 20.27 2.34
N THR A 378 0.35 21.11 3.06
CA THR A 378 -0.79 21.86 2.53
C THR A 378 -0.33 23.28 2.24
N THR A 379 -0.63 23.78 1.04
CA THR A 379 -0.37 25.19 0.72
C THR A 379 -1.44 26.08 1.34
N HIS A 380 -1.17 27.38 1.46
CA HIS A 380 -2.14 28.36 1.95
C HIS A 380 -3.39 28.49 1.04
N GLU A 381 -3.31 27.94 -0.19
CA GLU A 381 -4.41 27.87 -1.16
C GLU A 381 -5.23 26.58 -1.06
N GLY A 382 -4.92 25.69 -0.10
CA GLY A 382 -5.65 24.44 0.11
C GLY A 382 -5.28 23.31 -0.85
N ILE A 383 -4.20 23.46 -1.64
CA ILE A 383 -3.68 22.40 -2.50
C ILE A 383 -2.76 21.49 -1.66
N ASN A 384 -3.02 20.18 -1.71
CA ASN A 384 -2.22 19.19 -1.03
C ASN A 384 -1.01 18.79 -1.90
N LEU A 385 0.19 19.02 -1.39
CA LEU A 385 1.42 18.53 -1.97
C LEU A 385 1.68 17.11 -1.46
N ARG A 386 1.85 16.19 -2.41
CA ARG A 386 2.17 14.79 -2.14
C ARG A 386 3.53 14.65 -1.44
N GLY A 387 3.55 13.93 -0.32
CA GLY A 387 4.76 13.53 0.42
C GLY A 387 5.25 12.11 0.11
N ASP A 388 4.40 11.27 -0.47
CA ASP A 388 4.68 9.84 -0.73
C ASP A 388 5.67 9.62 -1.89
N ILE A 389 6.57 8.66 -1.72
CA ILE A 389 7.57 8.27 -2.73
C ILE A 389 7.06 7.01 -3.44
N ASN A 390 7.07 7.03 -4.77
CA ASN A 390 6.73 5.85 -5.56
C ASN A 390 7.99 5.20 -6.13
N VAL A 391 8.07 3.87 -6.03
CA VAL A 391 9.21 3.07 -6.49
C VAL A 391 8.74 2.04 -7.51
N CYS A 392 9.46 1.94 -8.63
CA CYS A 392 9.25 0.92 -9.64
C CYS A 392 10.51 0.05 -9.79
N ILE A 393 10.32 -1.27 -9.79
CA ILE A 393 11.36 -2.26 -10.01
C ILE A 393 11.10 -2.95 -11.36
N VAL A 394 12.00 -2.76 -12.30
CA VAL A 394 12.03 -3.44 -13.60
C VAL A 394 13.13 -4.49 -13.57
N GLY A 395 13.04 -5.56 -14.34
CA GLY A 395 14.16 -6.49 -14.46
C GLY A 395 13.80 -7.83 -15.10
N ASP A 396 14.73 -8.74 -15.16
CA ASP A 396 14.48 -10.04 -15.79
C ASP A 396 13.58 -10.93 -14.90
N PRO A 397 12.90 -11.94 -15.48
CA PRO A 397 12.16 -12.93 -14.70
C PRO A 397 13.12 -13.71 -13.80
N SER A 398 12.62 -14.23 -12.68
CA SER A 398 13.39 -14.98 -11.68
C SER A 398 14.36 -14.16 -10.82
N CYS A 399 14.56 -12.88 -11.10
CA CYS A 399 15.17 -11.97 -10.14
C CYS A 399 14.16 -11.72 -9.00
N ALA A 400 14.59 -11.74 -7.73
CA ALA A 400 13.74 -11.81 -6.50
C ALA A 400 12.74 -10.66 -6.23
N LYS A 401 12.21 -9.98 -7.25
CA LYS A 401 11.25 -8.87 -7.19
C LYS A 401 10.02 -9.18 -6.36
N SER A 402 9.31 -10.28 -6.67
CA SER A 402 8.09 -10.63 -5.93
C SER A 402 8.38 -10.93 -4.45
N GLN A 403 9.62 -11.30 -4.08
CA GLN A 403 10.00 -11.42 -2.68
C GLN A 403 10.10 -10.05 -1.98
N PHE A 404 10.63 -9.01 -2.66
CA PHE A 404 10.65 -7.66 -2.12
C PHE A 404 9.23 -7.12 -1.88
N LEU A 405 8.30 -7.37 -2.80
CA LEU A 405 6.90 -6.96 -2.65
C LEU A 405 6.25 -7.68 -1.46
N LYS A 406 6.39 -9.01 -1.37
CA LYS A 406 5.84 -9.80 -0.25
C LYS A 406 6.43 -9.39 1.11
N TYR A 407 7.72 -9.10 1.15
CA TYR A 407 8.38 -8.66 2.37
C TYR A 407 7.87 -7.27 2.82
N THR A 408 7.77 -6.33 1.88
CA THR A 408 7.23 -4.99 2.15
C THR A 408 5.78 -5.05 2.65
N ALA A 409 4.97 -5.90 2.02
CA ALA A 409 3.57 -6.13 2.41
C ALA A 409 3.41 -6.78 3.80
N GLY A 410 4.44 -7.43 4.34
CA GLY A 410 4.43 -8.01 5.69
C GLY A 410 4.93 -7.05 6.78
N ILE A 411 5.69 -6.02 6.41
CA ILE A 411 6.21 -5.04 7.37
C ILE A 411 5.12 -4.03 7.74
N VAL A 412 4.42 -3.49 6.75
CA VAL A 412 3.52 -2.34 6.93
C VAL A 412 2.13 -2.80 7.37
N PRO A 413 1.56 -2.25 8.46
CA PRO A 413 0.27 -2.69 8.99
C PRO A 413 -0.98 -2.39 8.13
N ARG A 414 -0.83 -1.73 6.97
CA ARG A 414 -1.95 -1.39 6.06
C ARG A 414 -1.55 -1.50 4.59
N SER A 415 -0.76 -2.51 4.25
CA SER A 415 -0.36 -2.76 2.87
C SER A 415 -1.20 -3.83 2.21
N VAL A 416 -1.54 -3.60 0.95
CA VAL A 416 -2.25 -4.57 0.11
C VAL A 416 -1.29 -5.05 -0.97
N TYR A 417 -1.19 -6.37 -1.13
CA TYR A 417 -0.48 -7.00 -2.23
C TYR A 417 -1.49 -7.42 -3.29
N THR A 418 -1.34 -6.91 -4.50
CA THR A 418 -2.18 -7.22 -5.65
C THR A 418 -1.32 -7.62 -6.86
N SER A 419 -1.88 -8.47 -7.73
CA SER A 419 -1.29 -8.75 -9.04
C SER A 419 -2.08 -8.02 -10.11
N GLY A 420 -1.40 -7.39 -11.06
CA GLY A 420 -1.99 -6.62 -12.15
C GLY A 420 -2.93 -7.43 -13.05
N LYS A 421 -2.77 -8.76 -13.14
CA LYS A 421 -3.69 -9.63 -13.91
C LYS A 421 -4.95 -10.00 -13.16
N SER A 422 -4.84 -10.25 -11.85
CA SER A 422 -5.98 -10.65 -11.02
C SER A 422 -6.80 -9.45 -10.52
N SER A 423 -6.24 -8.25 -10.70
CA SER A 423 -6.87 -7.01 -10.29
C SER A 423 -7.65 -6.44 -11.47
N SER A 424 -8.90 -6.07 -11.22
CA SER A 424 -9.72 -5.29 -12.15
C SER A 424 -9.77 -3.84 -11.67
N ALA A 425 -10.15 -2.88 -12.52
CA ALA A 425 -10.44 -1.50 -12.11
C ALA A 425 -11.36 -1.45 -10.88
N ALA A 426 -12.35 -2.34 -10.86
CA ALA A 426 -13.26 -2.54 -9.74
C ALA A 426 -12.53 -2.89 -8.44
N GLY A 427 -11.62 -3.87 -8.49
CA GLY A 427 -10.83 -4.30 -7.35
C GLY A 427 -9.73 -3.32 -6.93
N LEU A 428 -9.22 -2.47 -7.83
CA LEU A 428 -8.19 -1.47 -7.51
C LEU A 428 -8.77 -0.16 -6.96
N THR A 429 -9.87 0.33 -7.55
CA THR A 429 -10.45 1.65 -7.24
C THR A 429 -11.58 1.55 -6.21
N ALA A 430 -12.80 1.92 -6.56
CA ALA A 430 -14.00 1.64 -5.78
C ALA A 430 -15.11 1.24 -6.75
N THR A 431 -15.97 0.32 -6.31
CA THR A 431 -17.14 -0.11 -7.07
C THR A 431 -18.42 0.34 -6.40
N VAL A 432 -19.44 0.59 -7.20
CA VAL A 432 -20.80 0.76 -6.68
C VAL A 432 -21.50 -0.59 -6.79
N ALA A 433 -21.81 -1.20 -5.64
CA ALA A 433 -22.49 -2.47 -5.52
C ALA A 433 -23.88 -2.27 -4.90
N LYS A 434 -24.87 -3.03 -5.36
CA LYS A 434 -26.21 -3.00 -4.79
C LYS A 434 -26.28 -3.96 -3.60
N GLU A 435 -26.61 -3.46 -2.42
CA GLU A 435 -26.76 -4.31 -1.24
C GLU A 435 -28.06 -5.12 -1.34
N PRO A 436 -28.03 -6.45 -1.12
CA PRO A 436 -29.21 -7.30 -1.30
C PRO A 436 -30.26 -7.16 -0.20
N GLU A 437 -29.91 -6.61 0.97
CA GLU A 437 -30.85 -6.44 2.08
C GLU A 437 -31.62 -5.12 2.02
N THR A 438 -30.93 -4.02 1.72
CA THR A 438 -31.51 -2.67 1.65
C THR A 438 -31.96 -2.32 0.23
N GLY A 439 -31.34 -2.91 -0.80
CA GLY A 439 -31.57 -2.58 -2.19
C GLY A 439 -30.93 -1.25 -2.62
N GLU A 440 -30.15 -0.62 -1.76
CA GLU A 440 -29.45 0.64 -2.03
C GLU A 440 -28.10 0.39 -2.70
N PHE A 441 -27.59 1.40 -3.42
CA PHE A 441 -26.28 1.36 -4.05
C PHE A 441 -25.23 1.85 -3.05
N CYS A 442 -24.36 0.95 -2.59
CA CYS A 442 -23.26 1.26 -1.68
C CYS A 442 -21.93 1.28 -2.45
N ILE A 443 -20.98 2.09 -1.98
CA ILE A 443 -19.62 2.08 -2.52
C ILE A 443 -18.81 1.02 -1.77
N GLU A 444 -18.29 0.03 -2.49
CA GLU A 444 -17.29 -0.91 -2.01
C GLU A 444 -15.90 -0.33 -2.32
N ALA A 445 -15.08 -0.17 -1.27
CA ALA A 445 -13.70 0.28 -1.40
C ALA A 445 -12.83 -0.83 -1.99
N GLY A 446 -12.03 -0.49 -3.01
CA GLY A 446 -11.02 -1.38 -3.57
C GLY A 446 -9.66 -1.28 -2.88
N ALA A 447 -8.69 -2.00 -3.42
CA ALA A 447 -7.38 -2.22 -2.83
C ALA A 447 -6.59 -0.93 -2.55
N LEU A 448 -6.63 0.07 -3.43
CA LEU A 448 -5.92 1.34 -3.22
C LEU A 448 -6.52 2.13 -2.06
N MET A 449 -7.84 2.06 -1.88
CA MET A 449 -8.51 2.76 -0.78
C MET A 449 -8.32 2.06 0.56
N LEU A 450 -8.33 0.72 0.57
CA LEU A 450 -8.04 -0.06 1.77
C LEU A 450 -6.61 0.20 2.28
N ALA A 451 -5.69 0.50 1.37
CA ALA A 451 -4.29 0.80 1.66
C ALA A 451 -4.00 2.28 1.99
N ASP A 452 -5.00 3.13 2.31
CA ASP A 452 -4.77 4.56 2.64
C ASP A 452 -3.71 4.74 3.75
N ASN A 453 -2.80 5.70 3.54
CA ASN A 453 -1.58 5.95 4.33
C ASN A 453 -0.61 4.75 4.45
N GLY A 454 -0.83 3.71 3.64
CA GLY A 454 -0.03 2.51 3.55
C GLY A 454 0.71 2.40 2.20
N ILE A 455 1.00 1.16 1.82
CA ILE A 455 1.72 0.84 0.59
C ILE A 455 0.90 -0.16 -0.22
N CYS A 456 0.66 0.16 -1.49
CA CYS A 456 0.07 -0.75 -2.46
C CYS A 456 1.20 -1.40 -3.26
N CYS A 457 1.36 -2.72 -3.11
CA CYS A 457 2.35 -3.50 -3.85
C CYS A 457 1.67 -4.14 -5.05
N ILE A 458 2.07 -3.76 -6.27
CA ILE A 458 1.50 -4.27 -7.51
C ILE A 458 2.55 -5.09 -8.26
N ASP A 459 2.31 -6.40 -8.38
CA ASP A 459 3.13 -7.29 -9.21
C ASP A 459 2.59 -7.38 -10.64
N GLU A 460 3.46 -7.62 -11.62
CA GLU A 460 3.13 -7.66 -13.06
C GLU A 460 2.40 -6.40 -13.55
N PHE A 461 2.93 -5.23 -13.20
CA PHE A 461 2.34 -3.93 -13.55
C PHE A 461 2.21 -3.72 -15.07
N ASP A 462 3.07 -4.35 -15.88
CA ASP A 462 3.03 -4.31 -17.35
C ASP A 462 1.84 -5.08 -17.96
N LYS A 463 1.21 -5.98 -17.19
CA LYS A 463 0.11 -6.85 -17.64
C LYS A 463 -1.27 -6.32 -17.28
N MET A 464 -1.35 -5.12 -16.70
CA MET A 464 -2.63 -4.47 -16.39
C MET A 464 -3.28 -3.89 -17.65
N ASP A 465 -4.62 -3.91 -17.65
CA ASP A 465 -5.42 -3.29 -18.68
C ASP A 465 -5.27 -1.76 -18.67
N ILE A 466 -5.41 -1.13 -19.85
CA ILE A 466 -5.26 0.32 -20.03
C ILE A 466 -6.29 1.11 -19.19
N LYS A 467 -7.50 0.58 -18.98
CA LYS A 467 -8.54 1.24 -18.15
C LYS A 467 -8.09 1.40 -16.70
N ASP A 468 -7.44 0.37 -16.16
CA ASP A 468 -6.95 0.32 -14.79
C ASP A 468 -5.75 1.26 -14.63
N GLN A 469 -4.90 1.33 -15.66
CA GLN A 469 -3.78 2.28 -15.72
C GLN A 469 -4.24 3.75 -15.69
N VAL A 470 -5.34 4.09 -16.37
CA VAL A 470 -5.90 5.46 -16.32
C VAL A 470 -6.36 5.82 -14.92
N ALA A 471 -7.04 4.91 -14.24
CA ALA A 471 -7.49 5.14 -12.87
C ALA A 471 -6.33 5.29 -11.89
N ILE A 472 -5.28 4.48 -12.04
CA ILE A 472 -4.05 4.61 -11.23
C ILE A 472 -3.35 5.94 -11.55
N HIS A 473 -3.34 6.38 -12.80
CA HIS A 473 -2.74 7.67 -13.18
C HIS A 473 -3.46 8.86 -12.51
N GLU A 474 -4.79 8.83 -12.39
CA GLU A 474 -5.56 9.81 -11.62
C GLU A 474 -5.19 9.75 -10.12
N ALA A 475 -5.19 8.54 -9.55
CA ALA A 475 -4.88 8.32 -8.14
C ALA A 475 -3.45 8.74 -7.77
N MET A 476 -2.45 8.46 -8.60
CA MET A 476 -1.04 8.80 -8.35
C MET A 476 -0.77 10.31 -8.43
N GLU A 477 -1.54 11.03 -9.24
CA GLU A 477 -1.38 12.47 -9.43
C GLU A 477 -2.11 13.27 -8.36
N GLN A 478 -3.39 13.00 -8.18
CA GLN A 478 -4.24 13.83 -7.31
C GLN A 478 -4.33 13.28 -5.89
N GLN A 479 -3.87 12.03 -5.65
CA GLN A 479 -4.12 11.29 -4.41
C GLN A 479 -5.61 11.17 -4.06
N THR A 480 -6.48 11.34 -5.07
CA THR A 480 -7.93 11.24 -4.98
C THR A 480 -8.46 10.54 -6.21
N ILE A 481 -9.53 9.76 -6.03
CA ILE A 481 -10.25 9.07 -7.10
C ILE A 481 -11.67 9.61 -7.11
N SER A 482 -12.09 10.15 -8.25
CA SER A 482 -13.45 10.64 -8.44
C SER A 482 -14.34 9.56 -9.05
N ILE A 483 -15.49 9.29 -8.44
CA ILE A 483 -16.48 8.33 -8.96
C ILE A 483 -17.82 9.03 -9.11
N THR A 484 -18.33 9.00 -10.34
CA THR A 484 -19.69 9.46 -10.68
C THR A 484 -20.46 8.29 -11.29
N LYS A 485 -21.12 7.49 -10.46
CA LYS A 485 -21.90 6.31 -10.88
C LYS A 485 -23.17 6.16 -10.06
N ALA A 486 -24.25 5.68 -10.71
CA ALA A 486 -25.54 5.37 -10.08
C ALA A 486 -26.13 6.51 -9.21
N GLY A 487 -25.90 7.77 -9.61
CA GLY A 487 -26.39 8.95 -8.88
C GLY A 487 -25.51 9.37 -7.69
N ILE A 488 -24.42 8.68 -7.42
CA ILE A 488 -23.45 9.01 -6.38
C ILE A 488 -22.27 9.73 -7.04
N GLN A 489 -22.04 10.98 -6.65
CA GLN A 489 -20.85 11.74 -6.99
C GLN A 489 -19.99 11.84 -5.73
N ALA A 490 -18.95 11.03 -5.64
CA ALA A 490 -18.06 10.98 -4.49
C ALA A 490 -16.60 11.07 -4.92
N THR A 491 -15.82 11.83 -4.16
CA THR A 491 -14.36 11.90 -4.28
C THR A 491 -13.75 11.16 -3.10
N LEU A 492 -12.97 10.12 -3.38
CA LEU A 492 -12.39 9.24 -2.38
C LEU A 492 -10.88 9.49 -2.32
N ASN A 493 -10.33 9.60 -1.13
CA ASN A 493 -8.89 9.83 -0.96
C ASN A 493 -8.14 8.50 -1.08
N ALA A 494 -6.99 8.54 -1.76
CA ALA A 494 -6.11 7.39 -1.96
C ALA A 494 -4.65 7.83 -1.75
N ARG A 495 -4.28 8.13 -0.50
CA ARG A 495 -2.93 8.56 -0.12
C ARG A 495 -2.07 7.31 0.10
N THR A 496 -1.65 6.69 -1.01
CA THR A 496 -0.87 5.45 -0.96
C THR A 496 0.44 5.61 -1.72
N SER A 497 1.50 5.04 -1.16
CA SER A 497 2.75 4.86 -1.89
C SER A 497 2.65 3.58 -2.73
N ILE A 498 3.06 3.65 -3.99
CA ILE A 498 2.99 2.50 -4.91
C ILE A 498 4.39 1.88 -5.06
N LEU A 499 4.46 0.57 -4.80
CA LEU A 499 5.59 -0.28 -5.17
C LEU A 499 5.18 -1.15 -6.36
N ALA A 500 5.71 -0.86 -7.53
CA ALA A 500 5.41 -1.61 -8.75
C ALA A 500 6.56 -2.55 -9.13
N ALA A 501 6.25 -3.78 -9.53
CA ALA A 501 7.16 -4.66 -10.24
C ALA A 501 6.71 -4.82 -11.69
N ALA A 502 7.64 -4.63 -12.63
CA ALA A 502 7.40 -4.79 -14.06
C ALA A 502 8.48 -5.67 -14.69
N ASN A 503 8.11 -6.35 -15.78
CA ASN A 503 9.02 -7.15 -16.58
C ASN A 503 9.27 -6.47 -17.93
N PRO A 504 10.48 -6.58 -18.50
CA PRO A 504 10.79 -6.05 -19.82
C PRO A 504 10.06 -6.83 -20.91
N VAL A 505 9.80 -6.14 -22.03
CA VAL A 505 9.23 -6.73 -23.24
C VAL A 505 10.22 -7.75 -23.80
N GLY A 506 9.76 -8.98 -24.02
CA GLY A 506 10.62 -10.10 -24.47
C GLY A 506 11.31 -10.86 -23.34
N GLY A 507 11.12 -10.45 -22.07
CA GLY A 507 11.61 -11.17 -20.90
C GLY A 507 13.10 -10.99 -20.60
N ARG A 508 13.86 -10.28 -21.43
CA ARG A 508 15.23 -9.84 -21.13
C ARG A 508 15.36 -8.34 -21.36
N TYR A 509 16.20 -7.68 -20.57
CA TYR A 509 16.46 -6.25 -20.70
C TYR A 509 17.55 -5.95 -21.73
N ASP A 510 17.19 -5.29 -22.84
CA ASP A 510 18.15 -4.84 -23.86
C ASP A 510 18.76 -3.47 -23.49
N LYS A 511 20.07 -3.41 -23.18
CA LYS A 511 20.79 -2.15 -22.84
C LYS A 511 20.85 -1.15 -24.01
N SER A 512 20.75 -1.62 -25.26
CA SER A 512 20.83 -0.81 -26.48
C SER A 512 19.57 0.03 -26.76
N LYS A 513 18.43 -0.33 -26.16
CA LYS A 513 17.16 0.38 -26.33
C LYS A 513 16.89 1.23 -25.11
N PRO A 514 16.26 2.41 -25.28
CA PRO A 514 15.84 3.20 -24.14
C PRO A 514 14.72 2.49 -23.38
N LEU A 515 14.67 2.73 -22.06
CA LEU A 515 13.73 2.11 -21.12
C LEU A 515 12.26 2.16 -21.60
N LYS A 516 11.87 3.23 -22.31
CA LYS A 516 10.51 3.39 -22.86
C LYS A 516 10.09 2.27 -23.82
N TYR A 517 11.00 1.74 -24.62
CA TYR A 517 10.68 0.62 -25.54
C TYR A 517 10.85 -0.73 -24.87
N ASN A 518 11.73 -0.80 -23.86
CA ASN A 518 11.93 -2.02 -23.08
C ASN A 518 10.75 -2.34 -22.17
N VAL A 519 9.92 -1.35 -21.81
CA VAL A 519 8.77 -1.55 -20.93
C VAL A 519 7.51 -1.02 -21.59
N ASN A 520 6.44 -1.83 -21.61
CA ASN A 520 5.15 -1.45 -22.19
C ASN A 520 4.34 -0.52 -21.25
N LEU A 521 4.93 0.62 -20.86
CA LEU A 521 4.30 1.59 -19.98
C LEU A 521 4.24 2.98 -20.63
N PRO A 522 3.12 3.71 -20.46
CA PRO A 522 3.02 5.06 -20.97
C PRO A 522 4.01 5.98 -20.25
N PRO A 523 4.67 6.91 -20.98
CA PRO A 523 5.66 7.83 -20.40
C PRO A 523 5.07 8.74 -19.31
N ALA A 524 3.75 8.98 -19.36
CA ALA A 524 3.03 9.71 -18.32
C ALA A 524 3.18 9.04 -16.94
N ILE A 525 3.07 7.70 -16.86
CA ILE A 525 3.20 6.95 -15.61
C ILE A 525 4.66 6.87 -15.16
N LEU A 526 5.60 6.60 -16.07
CA LEU A 526 7.03 6.54 -15.75
C LEU A 526 7.53 7.83 -15.10
N SER A 527 7.01 8.99 -15.53
CA SER A 527 7.35 10.28 -14.94
C SER A 527 6.83 10.53 -13.52
N ARG A 528 5.92 9.68 -13.01
CA ARG A 528 5.32 9.75 -11.66
C ARG A 528 6.00 8.84 -10.65
N PHE A 529 6.83 7.93 -11.14
CA PHE A 529 7.72 7.16 -10.30
C PHE A 529 8.94 8.02 -10.00
N ASP A 530 9.22 8.17 -8.71
CA ASP A 530 10.32 9.01 -8.23
C ASP A 530 11.64 8.23 -8.36
N LEU A 531 11.60 6.90 -8.20
CA LEU A 531 12.73 6.00 -8.40
C LEU A 531 12.33 4.83 -9.30
N VAL A 532 13.14 4.57 -10.32
CA VAL A 532 13.02 3.39 -11.19
C VAL A 532 14.34 2.63 -11.15
N TYR A 533 14.32 1.40 -10.65
CA TYR A 533 15.49 0.54 -10.63
C TYR A 533 15.31 -0.60 -11.62
N VAL A 534 16.30 -0.82 -12.47
CA VAL A 534 16.35 -2.00 -13.34
C VAL A 534 17.32 -3.02 -12.72
N MET A 535 16.83 -4.23 -12.52
CA MET A 535 17.59 -5.41 -12.13
C MET A 535 17.94 -6.19 -13.39
N ILE A 536 19.21 -6.16 -13.76
CA ILE A 536 19.72 -6.90 -14.92
C ILE A 536 20.37 -8.19 -14.39
N ASP A 537 20.01 -9.32 -14.98
CA ASP A 537 20.60 -10.62 -14.66
C ASP A 537 21.82 -10.87 -15.55
N ASP A 538 22.96 -10.31 -15.16
CA ASP A 538 24.25 -10.57 -15.80
C ASP A 538 24.87 -11.84 -15.16
N PRO A 539 25.08 -12.95 -15.91
CA PRO A 539 25.57 -14.20 -15.34
C PRO A 539 27.03 -14.07 -14.93
N ASP A 540 27.29 -13.91 -13.62
CA ASP A 540 28.62 -13.87 -13.03
C ASP A 540 28.81 -15.00 -12.01
N GLU A 541 29.93 -15.73 -12.13
CA GLU A 541 30.19 -16.94 -11.33
C GLU A 541 30.33 -16.61 -9.84
N LEU A 542 30.88 -15.45 -9.48
CA LEU A 542 31.09 -15.05 -8.09
C LEU A 542 29.78 -14.65 -7.42
N THR A 543 28.94 -13.86 -8.09
CA THR A 543 27.62 -13.52 -7.56
C THR A 543 26.74 -14.75 -7.44
N ASP A 544 26.76 -15.64 -8.42
CA ASP A 544 25.97 -16.86 -8.43
C ASP A 544 26.39 -17.82 -7.31
N TYR A 545 27.69 -17.94 -7.06
CA TYR A 545 28.20 -18.70 -5.93
C TYR A 545 27.69 -18.15 -4.59
N HIS A 546 27.73 -16.83 -4.40
CA HIS A 546 27.21 -16.19 -3.20
C HIS A 546 25.69 -16.35 -3.05
N ILE A 547 24.94 -16.23 -4.14
CA ILE A 547 23.48 -16.43 -4.17
C ILE A 547 23.15 -17.88 -3.80
N ALA A 548 23.81 -18.84 -4.44
CA ALA A 548 23.61 -20.27 -4.17
C ALA A 548 23.93 -20.61 -2.71
N HIS A 549 25.07 -20.14 -2.20
CA HIS A 549 25.44 -20.33 -0.79
C HIS A 549 24.41 -19.70 0.17
N HIS A 550 23.90 -18.52 -0.17
CA HIS A 550 22.86 -17.85 0.61
C HIS A 550 21.55 -18.64 0.63
N ILE A 551 21.08 -19.11 -0.53
CA ILE A 551 19.86 -19.91 -0.66
C ILE A 551 19.99 -21.21 0.14
N VAL A 552 21.11 -21.93 0.00
CA VAL A 552 21.38 -23.16 0.75
C VAL A 552 21.39 -22.89 2.25
N ARG A 553 22.01 -21.79 2.69
CA ARG A 553 22.02 -21.38 4.11
C ARG A 553 20.61 -21.12 4.64
N VAL A 554 19.78 -20.41 3.89
CA VAL A 554 18.37 -20.15 4.25
C VAL A 554 17.59 -21.46 4.38
N HIS A 555 17.76 -22.40 3.44
CA HIS A 555 17.09 -23.71 3.52
C HIS A 555 17.60 -24.60 4.67
N GLN A 556 18.90 -24.56 4.98
CA GLN A 556 19.47 -25.40 6.04
C GLN A 556 19.08 -24.95 7.45
N LYS A 557 19.15 -23.65 7.72
CA LYS A 557 18.98 -23.12 9.09
C LYS A 557 17.67 -22.36 9.31
N HIS A 558 16.81 -22.26 8.29
CA HIS A 558 15.52 -21.55 8.32
C HIS A 558 15.62 -20.18 9.01
N GLU A 559 15.32 -20.11 10.31
CA GLU A 559 15.36 -18.88 11.12
C GLU A 559 16.76 -18.54 11.67
N ALA A 560 17.59 -19.52 12.02
CA ALA A 560 18.91 -19.28 12.60
C ALA A 560 19.97 -18.82 11.57
N ALA A 561 19.66 -18.91 10.26
CA ALA A 561 20.52 -18.36 9.20
C ALA A 561 20.43 -16.84 9.11
N LEU A 562 19.25 -16.30 9.46
CA LEU A 562 18.84 -14.92 9.30
C LEU A 562 18.92 -14.26 10.68
N SER A 563 20.13 -13.99 11.18
CA SER A 563 20.32 -13.10 12.31
C SER A 563 20.61 -11.69 11.78
N PRO A 564 19.60 -10.91 11.35
CA PRO A 564 19.82 -9.50 11.09
C PRO A 564 20.27 -8.80 12.38
N GLU A 565 21.04 -7.73 12.24
CA GLU A 565 21.48 -6.93 13.39
C GLU A 565 20.30 -6.28 14.12
N PHE A 566 19.20 -6.01 13.39
CA PHE A 566 17.96 -5.49 13.95
C PHE A 566 16.80 -6.45 13.74
N THR A 567 16.00 -6.63 14.79
CA THR A 567 14.78 -7.41 14.70
C THR A 567 13.71 -6.68 13.88
N THR A 568 12.82 -7.43 13.23
CA THR A 568 11.71 -6.83 12.45
C THR A 568 10.78 -6.00 13.32
N VAL A 569 10.61 -6.35 14.61
CA VAL A 569 9.81 -5.60 15.57
C VAL A 569 10.46 -4.24 15.86
N GLN A 570 11.76 -4.21 16.15
CA GLN A 570 12.50 -2.96 16.35
C GLN A 570 12.45 -2.07 15.09
N LEU A 571 12.59 -2.67 13.90
CA LEU A 571 12.50 -1.94 12.64
C LEU A 571 11.11 -1.33 12.40
N LYS A 572 10.03 -2.06 12.72
CA LYS A 572 8.66 -1.51 12.66
C LYS A 572 8.46 -0.33 13.61
N ARG A 573 8.93 -0.44 14.87
CA ARG A 573 8.87 0.65 15.85
C ARG A 573 9.69 1.87 15.38
N TYR A 574 10.88 1.64 14.85
CA TYR A 574 11.73 2.70 14.31
C TYR A 574 11.06 3.47 13.18
N ILE A 575 10.45 2.75 12.21
CA ILE A 575 9.73 3.38 11.10
C ILE A 575 8.51 4.16 11.60
N ALA A 576 7.75 3.61 12.56
CA ALA A 576 6.60 4.30 13.14
C ALA A 576 7.02 5.61 13.80
N TYR A 577 8.08 5.59 14.61
CA TYR A 577 8.63 6.79 15.24
C TYR A 577 9.19 7.78 14.21
N ALA A 578 9.94 7.30 13.21
CA ALA A 578 10.51 8.18 12.18
C ALA A 578 9.44 8.90 11.34
N LYS A 579 8.23 8.33 11.18
CA LYS A 579 7.11 8.94 10.46
C LYS A 579 6.50 10.14 11.20
N THR A 580 6.56 10.19 12.53
CA THR A 580 6.02 11.33 13.31
C THR A 580 6.85 12.60 13.09
N LEU A 581 8.13 12.45 12.76
CA LEU A 581 9.03 13.58 12.52
C LEU A 581 8.72 14.28 11.18
N LYS A 582 8.64 15.61 11.23
CA LYS A 582 8.43 16.47 10.06
C LYS A 582 9.66 17.36 9.83
N PRO A 583 10.69 16.87 9.11
CA PRO A 583 11.92 17.64 8.90
C PRO A 583 11.68 18.89 8.05
N LYS A 584 12.40 19.97 8.37
CA LYS A 584 12.39 21.24 7.63
C LYS A 584 13.67 21.39 6.80
N LEU A 585 13.55 22.03 5.64
CA LEU A 585 14.67 22.25 4.72
C LEU A 585 15.59 23.37 5.24
N SER A 586 16.89 23.11 5.33
CA SER A 586 17.89 24.15 5.65
C SER A 586 18.15 25.07 4.44
N PRO A 587 18.54 26.34 4.65
CA PRO A 587 18.83 27.26 3.56
C PRO A 587 20.04 26.83 2.72
N GLU A 588 21.00 26.12 3.30
CA GLU A 588 22.17 25.56 2.61
C GLU A 588 21.76 24.38 1.71
N ALA A 589 20.96 23.45 2.23
CA ALA A 589 20.44 22.34 1.44
C ALA A 589 19.63 22.85 0.24
N ARG A 590 18.83 23.92 0.41
CA ARG A 590 18.08 24.54 -0.70
C ARG A 590 18.98 25.02 -1.84
N LYS A 591 20.13 25.63 -1.55
CA LYS A 591 21.08 26.07 -2.59
C LYS A 591 21.64 24.87 -3.35
N LEU A 592 22.06 23.83 -2.61
CA LEU A 592 22.62 22.62 -3.19
C LEU A 592 21.60 21.81 -4.01
N LEU A 593 20.32 21.83 -3.62
CA LEU A 593 19.21 21.24 -4.40
C LEU A 593 19.07 21.91 -5.77
N VAL A 594 19.12 23.24 -5.82
CA VAL A 594 19.01 23.99 -7.08
C VAL A 594 20.23 23.73 -7.97
N GLU A 595 21.43 23.79 -7.39
CA GLU A 595 22.67 23.54 -8.12
C GLU A 595 22.72 22.12 -8.70
N SER A 596 22.39 21.11 -7.89
CA SER A 596 22.36 19.71 -8.32
C SER A 596 21.30 19.46 -9.40
N TYR A 597 20.13 20.08 -9.31
CA TYR A 597 19.10 19.98 -10.36
C TYR A 597 19.55 20.63 -11.68
N VAL A 598 20.18 21.80 -11.64
CA VAL A 598 20.74 22.45 -12.83
C VAL A 598 21.85 21.60 -13.45
N ALA A 599 22.71 21.00 -12.62
CA ALA A 599 23.78 20.12 -13.08
C ALA A 599 23.22 18.86 -13.78
N LEU A 600 22.19 18.23 -13.19
CA LEU A 600 21.50 17.08 -13.80
C LEU A 600 20.87 17.47 -15.15
N ARG A 601 20.25 18.64 -15.24
CA ARG A 601 19.63 19.11 -16.49
C ARG A 601 20.64 19.51 -17.57
N ARG A 602 21.83 20.01 -17.19
CA ARG A 602 22.93 20.29 -18.14
C ARG A 602 23.49 19.01 -18.75
N GLY A 603 23.60 17.93 -17.97
CA GLY A 603 24.03 16.62 -18.46
C GLY A 603 23.13 16.09 -19.58
N ASP A 604 21.81 16.33 -19.50
CA ASP A 604 20.84 15.93 -20.52
C ASP A 604 20.92 16.75 -21.82
N THR A 605 21.44 17.98 -21.78
CA THR A 605 21.48 18.85 -22.97
C THR A 605 22.63 18.55 -23.93
N THR A 606 23.61 17.74 -23.52
CA THR A 606 24.75 17.39 -24.37
C THR A 606 24.33 16.36 -25.44
N PRO A 607 24.35 16.71 -26.74
CA PRO A 607 23.96 15.80 -27.82
C PRO A 607 25.03 14.71 -27.96
N GLY A 608 24.71 13.51 -27.50
CA GLY A 608 25.62 12.36 -27.52
C GLY A 608 25.28 11.35 -26.43
N THR A 609 24.90 11.84 -25.25
CA THR A 609 24.37 11.00 -24.18
C THR A 609 22.87 10.92 -24.34
N ARG A 610 22.36 9.91 -25.06
CA ARG A 610 20.91 9.61 -25.08
C ARG A 610 20.52 9.04 -23.71
N VAL A 611 20.35 9.93 -22.73
CA VAL A 611 19.83 9.55 -21.42
C VAL A 611 18.44 8.93 -21.65
N ALA A 612 18.18 7.79 -20.99
CA ALA A 612 16.97 7.00 -21.18
C ALA A 612 15.66 7.78 -20.88
N TYR A 613 15.77 8.92 -20.18
CA TYR A 613 14.66 9.73 -19.70
C TYR A 613 14.98 11.23 -19.73
N ARG A 614 13.97 12.07 -19.95
CA ARG A 614 14.10 13.54 -19.99
C ARG A 614 13.92 14.13 -18.58
N MET A 615 14.90 14.87 -18.05
CA MET A 615 14.77 15.52 -16.74
C MET A 615 13.58 16.52 -16.71
N THR A 616 12.69 16.38 -15.72
CA THR A 616 11.52 17.26 -15.52
C THR A 616 11.48 17.83 -14.10
N VAL A 617 10.60 18.81 -13.87
CA VAL A 617 10.39 19.42 -12.53
C VAL A 617 9.92 18.39 -11.50
N ARG A 618 9.23 17.32 -11.93
CA ARG A 618 8.82 16.22 -11.03
C ARG A 618 10.00 15.54 -10.36
N GLN A 619 11.15 15.47 -11.05
CA GLN A 619 12.38 14.92 -10.47
C GLN A 619 12.96 15.82 -9.39
N LEU A 620 12.75 17.15 -9.47
CA LEU A 620 13.11 18.05 -8.38
C LEU A 620 12.23 17.84 -7.15
N GLU A 621 10.92 17.64 -7.35
CA GLU A 621 9.99 17.30 -6.26
C GLU A 621 10.36 15.96 -5.61
N ALA A 622 10.66 14.95 -6.42
CA ALA A 622 11.14 13.65 -5.96
C ALA A 622 12.41 13.79 -5.10
N LEU A 623 13.36 14.60 -5.55
CA LEU A 623 14.62 14.83 -4.85
C LEU A 623 14.41 15.52 -3.49
N ILE A 624 13.44 16.44 -3.39
CA ILE A 624 13.01 17.03 -2.11
C ILE A 624 12.42 15.97 -1.20
N ARG A 625 11.47 15.14 -1.69
CA ARG A 625 10.85 14.06 -0.88
C ARG A 625 11.89 13.05 -0.39
N LEU A 626 12.82 12.65 -1.25
CA LEU A 626 13.91 11.74 -0.91
C LEU A 626 14.83 12.35 0.16
N SER A 627 15.17 13.63 0.05
CA SER A 627 16.00 14.32 1.04
C SER A 627 15.31 14.42 2.40
N GLU A 628 13.99 14.64 2.42
CA GLU A 628 13.17 14.62 3.63
C GLU A 628 13.07 13.22 4.24
N ALA A 629 12.86 12.18 3.42
CA ALA A 629 12.79 10.80 3.87
C ALA A 629 14.14 10.31 4.45
N ILE A 630 15.27 10.71 3.85
CA ILE A 630 16.60 10.44 4.40
C ILE A 630 16.76 11.15 5.74
N ALA A 631 16.38 12.43 5.87
CA ALA A 631 16.46 13.15 7.14
C ALA A 631 15.61 12.47 8.24
N ARG A 632 14.42 11.95 7.89
CA ARG A 632 13.60 11.11 8.78
C ARG A 632 14.31 9.84 9.21
N SER A 633 15.01 9.17 8.30
CA SER A 633 15.79 7.96 8.62
C SER A 633 16.86 8.24 9.67
N HIS A 634 17.44 9.44 9.69
CA HIS A 634 18.44 9.89 10.67
C HIS A 634 17.83 10.42 11.99
N LEU A 635 16.50 10.48 12.12
CA LEU A 635 15.78 11.14 13.22
C LEU A 635 16.22 12.60 13.41
N GLU A 636 16.41 13.32 12.29
CA GLU A 636 16.76 14.73 12.28
C GLU A 636 15.56 15.58 11.87
N THR A 637 15.36 16.70 12.58
CA THR A 637 14.30 17.68 12.27
C THR A 637 14.71 18.69 11.20
N LEU A 638 15.97 18.68 10.76
CA LEU A 638 16.52 19.58 9.74
C LEU A 638 17.23 18.79 8.65
N VAL A 639 16.94 19.12 7.39
CA VAL A 639 17.61 18.50 6.23
C VAL A 639 19.00 19.13 6.03
N LYS A 640 20.04 18.32 6.18
CA LYS A 640 21.46 18.68 5.94
C LYS A 640 21.85 18.50 4.47
N PRO A 641 22.90 19.18 3.98
CA PRO A 641 23.39 19.01 2.60
C PRO A 641 23.91 17.59 2.31
N SER A 642 24.38 16.86 3.33
CA SER A 642 24.77 15.44 3.21
C SER A 642 23.64 14.55 2.71
N HIS A 643 22.41 14.81 3.16
CA HIS A 643 21.21 14.04 2.78
C HIS A 643 20.86 14.28 1.31
N VAL A 644 21.04 15.52 0.85
CA VAL A 644 20.80 15.90 -0.54
C VAL A 644 21.81 15.22 -1.48
N LEU A 645 23.10 15.19 -1.10
CA LEU A 645 24.12 14.49 -1.89
C LEU A 645 23.81 12.99 -2.02
N LEU A 646 23.34 12.37 -0.94
CA LEU A 646 22.92 10.97 -0.96
C LEU A 646 21.68 10.77 -1.86
N ALA A 647 20.68 11.66 -1.78
CA ALA A 647 19.51 11.62 -2.65
C ALA A 647 19.89 11.76 -4.14
N VAL A 648 20.78 12.70 -4.47
CA VAL A 648 21.30 12.89 -5.84
C VAL A 648 22.02 11.63 -6.32
N ARG A 649 22.82 10.98 -5.46
CA ARG A 649 23.50 9.72 -5.78
C ARG A 649 22.49 8.63 -6.11
N LEU A 650 21.46 8.45 -5.29
CA LEU A 650 20.41 7.44 -5.52
C LEU A 650 19.67 7.70 -6.84
N LEU A 651 19.34 8.96 -7.13
CA LEU A 651 18.69 9.34 -8.38
C LEU A 651 19.59 9.09 -9.59
N LYS A 652 20.89 9.42 -9.52
CA LYS A 652 21.85 9.11 -10.59
C LYS A 652 21.99 7.60 -10.84
N THR A 653 22.06 6.79 -9.78
CA THR A 653 22.11 5.32 -9.92
C THR A 653 20.82 4.73 -10.51
N SER A 654 19.69 5.43 -10.40
CA SER A 654 18.42 5.00 -10.99
C SER A 654 18.34 5.25 -12.50
N VAL A 655 19.10 6.23 -13.01
CA VAL A 655 19.13 6.58 -14.44
C VAL A 655 20.22 5.76 -15.12
N ILE A 656 19.85 4.62 -15.71
CA ILE A 656 20.77 3.82 -16.53
C ILE A 656 21.05 4.58 -17.83
N SER A 657 22.33 4.84 -18.10
CA SER A 657 22.79 5.35 -19.39
C SER A 657 22.54 4.30 -20.47
N VAL A 658 21.89 4.69 -21.57
CA VAL A 658 21.75 3.84 -22.74
C VAL A 658 23.13 3.76 -23.41
N GLU A 659 23.76 2.60 -23.33
CA GLU A 659 24.97 2.31 -24.12
C GLU A 659 24.54 2.17 -25.57
N SER A 660 24.83 3.19 -26.37
CA SER A 660 24.61 3.14 -27.81
C SER A 660 25.79 2.39 -28.41
N GLY A 661 25.68 1.07 -28.59
CA GLY A 661 26.73 0.26 -29.27
C GLY A 661 26.92 0.59 -30.76
N ASP A 662 26.13 1.53 -31.28
CA ASP A 662 26.06 1.94 -32.68
C ASP A 662 26.41 3.44 -32.78
N ILE A 663 27.58 3.75 -33.33
CA ILE A 663 27.99 5.12 -33.63
C ILE A 663 27.31 5.51 -34.95
N ASP A 664 26.32 6.41 -34.87
CA ASP A 664 25.64 6.95 -36.05
C ASP A 664 26.55 7.98 -36.73
N LEU A 665 27.24 7.56 -37.79
CA LEU A 665 28.14 8.41 -38.59
C LEU A 665 27.40 9.19 -39.70
N SER A 666 26.06 9.19 -39.68
CA SER A 666 25.24 9.85 -40.70
C SER A 666 25.35 11.39 -40.66
N GLU A 667 25.64 12.01 -39.52
CA GLU A 667 25.85 13.47 -39.45
C GLU A 667 27.10 13.95 -40.23
N TYR A 668 28.08 13.07 -40.45
CA TYR A 668 29.27 13.38 -41.26
C TYR A 668 29.08 13.09 -42.75
N GLN A 669 27.85 12.74 -43.16
CA GLN A 669 27.50 12.40 -44.54
C GLN A 669 27.12 13.63 -45.36
N ASP A 670 26.61 14.68 -44.71
CA ASP A 670 25.94 15.83 -45.35
C ASP A 670 26.86 16.94 -45.87
N ALA A 671 28.18 16.74 -45.83
CA ALA A 671 29.13 17.74 -46.33
C ALA A 671 29.57 17.52 -47.80
N ASN A 672 29.00 16.54 -48.51
CA ASN A 672 29.30 16.27 -49.92
C ASN A 672 28.07 16.52 -50.80
N GLY A 673 27.89 17.77 -51.22
CA GLY A 673 27.02 18.13 -52.34
C GLY A 673 27.73 17.85 -53.67
N ASP A 674 27.77 16.59 -54.10
CA ASP A 674 28.02 16.23 -55.49
C ASP A 674 26.69 15.79 -56.12
N ASN A 675 25.86 16.79 -56.47
CA ASN A 675 24.72 16.64 -57.38
C ASN A 675 24.79 17.81 -58.38
N MET A 676 25.78 17.74 -59.27
CA MET A 676 25.84 18.57 -60.46
C MET A 676 26.02 17.62 -61.63
N ASP A 677 24.89 17.11 -62.14
CA ASP A 677 24.69 16.58 -63.50
C ASP A 677 23.27 15.98 -63.55
N ASN A 678 22.28 16.86 -63.76
CA ASN A 678 21.00 16.62 -64.43
C ASN A 678 20.16 17.90 -64.30
N ALA A 679 20.56 18.94 -65.03
CA ALA A 679 19.64 19.99 -65.45
C ALA A 679 19.25 19.64 -66.89
N ASP A 680 17.98 19.30 -67.10
CA ASP A 680 17.17 19.78 -68.24
C ASP A 680 15.72 19.26 -68.11
N ASP A 681 14.80 20.14 -68.46
CA ASP A 681 13.36 19.95 -68.75
C ASP A 681 12.37 19.73 -67.60
N ALA A 682 11.67 20.82 -67.21
CA ALA A 682 10.30 21.11 -67.65
C ALA A 682 9.48 21.93 -66.61
N GLU A 683 9.28 23.21 -66.95
CA GLU A 683 8.08 24.05 -66.80
C GLU A 683 7.16 23.94 -65.56
N ASN A 684 7.13 25.05 -64.81
CA ASN A 684 5.98 25.54 -64.03
C ASN A 684 4.74 25.73 -64.94
N PRO A 685 3.52 25.57 -64.38
CA PRO A 685 2.74 26.79 -64.18
C PRO A 685 2.05 26.89 -62.81
N ALA A 686 1.83 28.15 -62.44
CA ALA A 686 1.21 28.64 -61.22
C ALA A 686 -0.33 28.55 -61.21
N ASN A 687 -0.90 28.47 -60.00
CA ASN A 687 -1.99 29.31 -59.42
C ASN A 687 -3.00 28.50 -58.58
N GLY A 688 -3.39 29.07 -57.42
CA GLY A 688 -4.78 29.00 -56.94
C GLY A 688 -5.01 28.62 -55.47
N ASP A 689 -5.08 29.66 -54.64
CA ASP A 689 -5.99 29.87 -53.49
C ASP A 689 -5.78 29.17 -52.12
N GLU A 690 -5.62 30.05 -51.13
CA GLU A 690 -5.88 29.85 -49.71
C GLU A 690 -7.40 29.88 -49.45
N ASP A 691 -7.94 28.94 -48.65
CA ASP A 691 -8.86 29.32 -47.57
C ASP A 691 -9.07 28.26 -46.48
N GLN A 692 -9.21 28.82 -45.28
CA GLN A 692 -9.45 28.40 -43.89
C GLN A 692 -10.14 27.06 -43.49
N GLN A 693 -9.52 26.47 -42.46
CA GLN A 693 -10.03 25.97 -41.15
C GLN A 693 -11.08 24.84 -40.98
N ASN A 694 -10.67 23.94 -40.07
CA ASN A 694 -11.40 23.14 -39.07
C ASN A 694 -11.96 21.74 -39.42
N GLY A 695 -11.48 20.74 -38.66
CA GLY A 695 -12.19 19.48 -38.42
C GLY A 695 -11.29 18.27 -38.13
N SER A 696 -11.23 17.88 -36.85
CA SER A 696 -10.78 16.61 -36.22
C SER A 696 -10.36 15.39 -37.07
N PRO A 697 -9.38 14.58 -36.60
CA PRO A 697 -8.89 13.39 -37.31
C PRO A 697 -9.81 12.18 -37.09
N ALA A 698 -10.26 11.55 -38.17
CA ALA A 698 -10.91 10.24 -38.15
C ALA A 698 -10.15 9.28 -39.09
N GLU A 699 -9.76 8.15 -38.51
CA GLU A 699 -9.54 6.83 -39.10
C GLU A 699 -8.85 6.75 -40.48
N ALA A 700 -7.57 6.35 -40.45
CA ALA A 700 -6.91 5.75 -41.60
C ALA A 700 -6.24 4.43 -41.18
N ALA A 701 -6.74 3.33 -41.74
CA ALA A 701 -6.00 2.08 -41.94
C ALA A 701 -5.96 1.81 -43.45
N PRO A 702 -5.05 0.96 -43.91
CA PRO A 702 -3.68 1.26 -44.29
C PRO A 702 -3.59 1.54 -45.80
N ALA A 703 -3.02 2.69 -46.18
CA ALA A 703 -2.58 2.91 -47.56
C ALA A 703 -1.18 2.31 -47.72
N THR A 704 -1.08 1.40 -48.69
CA THR A 704 0.14 0.78 -49.21
C THR A 704 1.30 1.77 -49.32
N ALA A 705 2.38 1.45 -48.61
CA ALA A 705 3.62 2.21 -48.63
C ALA A 705 4.26 2.14 -50.03
N ASP A 706 4.35 3.30 -50.67
CA ASP A 706 5.25 3.54 -51.78
C ASP A 706 6.65 3.80 -51.20
N ASN A 707 7.60 2.92 -51.51
CA ASN A 707 8.95 2.94 -50.97
C ASN A 707 9.75 4.08 -51.61
N GLY A 708 9.75 5.26 -50.99
CA GLY A 708 10.82 6.23 -51.16
C GLY A 708 12.11 5.68 -50.55
N ALA A 709 13.08 5.30 -51.38
CA ALA A 709 14.37 4.77 -50.96
C ALA A 709 15.16 5.83 -50.15
N ALA A 710 15.08 5.77 -48.83
CA ALA A 710 15.99 6.48 -47.94
C ALA A 710 17.42 5.92 -48.15
N ALA A 711 18.40 6.81 -48.31
CA ALA A 711 19.82 6.43 -48.40
C ALA A 711 20.20 5.51 -47.21
N PRO A 712 21.00 4.44 -47.43
CA PRO A 712 21.34 3.49 -46.39
C PRO A 712 22.15 4.19 -45.28
N LYS A 713 21.58 4.25 -44.07
CA LYS A 713 22.26 4.76 -42.88
C LYS A 713 23.48 3.89 -42.60
N LEU A 714 24.64 4.52 -42.50
CA LEU A 714 25.91 3.85 -42.22
C LEU A 714 26.11 3.79 -40.71
N VAL A 715 25.64 2.69 -40.12
CA VAL A 715 25.82 2.34 -38.71
C VAL A 715 27.02 1.41 -38.59
N ILE A 716 27.94 1.70 -37.65
CA ILE A 716 29.13 0.89 -37.37
C ILE A 716 29.13 0.52 -35.89
N SER A 717 29.48 -0.73 -35.59
CA SER A 717 29.64 -1.22 -34.22
C SER A 717 30.85 -0.60 -33.53
N GLU A 718 30.74 -0.31 -32.23
CA GLU A 718 31.81 0.28 -31.42
C GLU A 718 33.11 -0.55 -31.45
N GLU A 719 33.01 -1.89 -31.42
CA GLU A 719 34.18 -2.77 -31.53
C GLU A 719 34.90 -2.68 -32.88
N GLU A 720 34.15 -2.49 -33.98
CA GLU A 720 34.75 -2.27 -35.30
C GLU A 720 35.36 -0.88 -35.41
N TYR A 721 34.69 0.13 -34.84
CA TYR A 721 35.21 1.50 -34.76
C TYR A 721 36.53 1.51 -34.00
N ASP A 722 36.59 0.99 -32.78
CA ASP A 722 37.81 0.93 -31.95
C ASP A 722 38.94 0.13 -32.60
N ARG A 723 38.62 -0.99 -33.25
CA ARG A 723 39.62 -1.76 -33.98
C ARG A 723 40.20 -0.98 -35.16
N ILE A 724 39.37 -0.21 -35.85
CA ILE A 724 39.79 0.66 -36.97
C ILE A 724 40.62 1.83 -36.43
N THR A 725 40.18 2.51 -35.37
CA THR A 725 40.88 3.65 -34.78
C THR A 725 42.27 3.24 -34.27
N GLN A 726 42.36 2.13 -33.53
CA GLN A 726 43.64 1.58 -33.06
C GLN A 726 44.59 1.25 -34.21
N ALA A 727 44.09 0.62 -35.29
CA ALA A 727 44.91 0.30 -36.46
C ALA A 727 45.45 1.55 -37.18
N LEU A 728 44.62 2.60 -37.29
CA LEU A 728 45.01 3.87 -37.92
C LEU A 728 46.03 4.63 -37.07
N VAL A 729 45.82 4.72 -35.75
CA VAL A 729 46.74 5.41 -34.83
C VAL A 729 48.09 4.70 -34.74
N LEU A 730 48.09 3.36 -34.65
CA LEU A 730 49.34 2.57 -34.64
C LEU A 730 50.16 2.84 -35.90
N ARG A 731 49.52 2.91 -37.06
CA ARG A 731 50.20 3.16 -38.34
C ARG A 731 50.81 4.56 -38.39
N LEU A 732 50.08 5.57 -37.96
CA LEU A 732 50.57 6.95 -37.93
C LEU A 732 51.76 7.11 -36.98
N ARG A 733 51.72 6.47 -35.80
CA ARG A 733 52.87 6.45 -34.87
C ARG A 733 54.11 5.76 -35.46
N GLN A 734 53.94 4.62 -36.13
CA GLN A 734 55.05 3.95 -36.82
C GLN A 734 55.68 4.86 -37.88
N HIS A 735 54.86 5.61 -38.62
CA HIS A 735 55.34 6.56 -39.61
C HIS A 735 56.06 7.76 -38.98
N GLU A 736 55.56 8.28 -37.87
CA GLU A 736 56.27 9.32 -37.10
C GLU A 736 57.63 8.83 -36.56
N GLU A 737 57.73 7.58 -36.10
CA GLU A 737 58.99 7.00 -35.64
C GLU A 737 60.00 6.78 -36.76
N THR A 738 59.56 6.39 -37.97
CA THR A 738 60.44 6.27 -39.14
C THR A 738 60.94 7.64 -39.59
N VAL A 739 60.05 8.63 -39.65
CA VAL A 739 60.43 10.00 -40.05
C VAL A 739 61.36 10.66 -39.02
N LYS A 740 61.19 10.39 -37.72
CA LYS A 740 62.12 10.83 -36.68
C LYS A 740 63.53 10.23 -36.83
N LYS A 741 63.68 9.04 -37.41
CA LYS A 741 64.99 8.39 -37.64
C LYS A 741 65.70 8.92 -38.87
N ASP A 742 64.96 9.35 -39.89
CA ASP A 742 65.52 9.78 -41.18
C ASP A 742 65.83 11.29 -41.27
N CYS A 743 65.56 12.08 -40.22
CA CYS A 743 65.93 13.51 -40.10
C CYS A 743 65.54 14.41 -41.30
N SER A 744 64.52 14.03 -42.07
CA SER A 744 64.04 14.75 -43.24
C SER A 744 62.57 14.43 -43.46
N GLU A 745 61.71 15.40 -43.13
CA GLU A 745 60.29 15.59 -43.50
C GLU A 745 59.32 15.80 -42.32
N LEU A 746 58.21 16.48 -42.63
CA LEU A 746 57.12 16.84 -41.71
C LEU A 746 56.47 15.56 -41.13
N PRO A 747 56.10 15.55 -39.83
CA PRO A 747 55.48 14.40 -39.20
C PRO A 747 54.01 14.30 -39.61
N GLY A 748 53.73 13.71 -40.76
CA GLY A 748 52.35 13.41 -41.13
C GLY A 748 52.20 12.63 -42.43
N MET A 749 51.12 11.84 -42.51
CA MET A 749 50.82 10.98 -43.67
C MET A 749 49.58 11.54 -44.40
N ARG A 750 49.52 11.38 -45.73
CA ARG A 750 48.35 11.83 -46.51
C ARG A 750 47.15 10.92 -46.23
N GLN A 751 45.97 11.51 -46.06
CA GLN A 751 44.71 10.77 -45.80
C GLN A 751 44.45 9.67 -46.83
N LYS A 752 44.68 9.94 -48.12
CA LYS A 752 44.52 8.95 -49.21
C LYS A 752 45.44 7.74 -49.07
N GLU A 753 46.68 7.95 -48.63
CA GLU A 753 47.67 6.88 -48.45
C GLU A 753 47.33 6.02 -47.23
N LEU A 754 46.84 6.64 -46.16
CA LEU A 754 46.38 5.94 -44.97
C LEU A 754 45.16 5.04 -45.27
N ILE A 755 44.19 5.56 -46.02
CA ILE A 755 43.02 4.79 -46.48
C ILE A 755 43.47 3.63 -47.38
N ARG A 756 44.38 3.89 -48.32
CA ARG A 756 44.91 2.86 -49.23
C ARG A 756 45.59 1.72 -48.47
N TRP A 757 46.47 2.07 -47.52
CA TRP A 757 47.16 1.10 -46.68
C TRP A 757 46.17 0.21 -45.90
N TYR A 758 45.14 0.81 -45.30
CA TYR A 758 44.16 0.04 -44.53
C TYR A 758 43.39 -0.94 -45.42
N ILE A 759 43.02 -0.52 -46.63
CA ILE A 759 42.33 -1.39 -47.61
C ILE A 759 43.24 -2.53 -48.05
N ASP A 760 44.51 -2.24 -48.37
CA ASP A 760 45.49 -3.26 -48.76
C ASP A 760 45.65 -4.30 -47.64
N GLN A 761 45.71 -3.88 -46.38
CA GLN A 761 45.77 -4.78 -45.23
C GLN A 761 44.51 -5.65 -45.06
N GLN A 762 43.32 -5.12 -45.33
CA GLN A 762 42.08 -5.91 -45.30
C GLN A 762 41.96 -6.83 -46.52
N ASN A 763 42.55 -6.45 -47.65
CA ASN A 763 42.60 -7.24 -48.87
C ASN A 763 43.55 -8.45 -48.70
N GLU A 764 44.69 -8.27 -48.03
CA GLU A 764 45.59 -9.37 -47.61
C GLU A 764 44.88 -10.37 -46.68
N LYS A 765 43.98 -9.88 -45.82
CA LYS A 765 43.12 -10.71 -44.97
C LYS A 765 41.94 -11.35 -45.71
N LYS A 766 41.86 -11.20 -47.05
CA LYS A 766 40.82 -11.74 -47.95
C LYS A 766 39.38 -11.38 -47.57
N LYS A 767 39.14 -10.21 -46.98
CA LYS A 767 37.79 -9.79 -46.58
C LYS A 767 36.90 -9.31 -47.71
N TYR A 768 37.46 -8.94 -48.87
CA TYR A 768 36.68 -8.38 -49.97
C TYR A 768 36.34 -9.43 -51.02
N THR A 769 35.05 -9.64 -51.27
CA THR A 769 34.55 -10.50 -52.36
C THR A 769 34.00 -9.67 -53.53
N SER A 770 33.64 -8.40 -53.31
CA SER A 770 33.07 -7.49 -54.33
C SER A 770 33.68 -6.09 -54.29
N GLN A 771 33.77 -5.45 -55.46
CA GLN A 771 34.24 -4.07 -55.62
C GLN A 771 33.31 -3.04 -54.94
N GLU A 772 32.04 -3.37 -54.72
CA GLU A 772 31.07 -2.51 -54.04
C GLU A 772 31.32 -2.44 -52.52
N GLN A 773 31.76 -3.54 -51.90
CA GLN A 773 32.12 -3.58 -50.47
C GLN A 773 33.33 -2.69 -50.19
N VAL A 774 34.31 -2.67 -51.10
CA VAL A 774 35.48 -1.79 -51.00
C VAL A 774 35.07 -0.32 -51.05
N LYS A 775 34.13 0.05 -51.92
CA LYS A 775 33.61 1.44 -51.99
C LYS A 775 32.86 1.84 -50.72
N LEU A 776 32.05 0.95 -50.16
CA LEU A 776 31.36 1.19 -48.89
C LEU A 776 32.35 1.34 -47.73
N ASP A 777 33.38 0.51 -47.66
CA ASP A 777 34.41 0.60 -46.63
C ASP A 777 35.29 1.87 -46.77
N ILE A 778 35.59 2.32 -48.00
CA ILE A 778 36.21 3.63 -48.23
C ILE A 778 35.32 4.75 -47.66
N LYS A 779 34.01 4.69 -47.90
CA LYS A 779 33.06 5.68 -47.38
C LYS A 779 32.99 5.64 -45.85
N LYS A 780 33.01 4.46 -45.24
CA LYS A 780 33.10 4.26 -43.78
C LYS A 780 34.38 4.87 -43.22
N LEU A 781 35.53 4.54 -43.79
CA LEU A 781 36.83 5.03 -43.32
C LEU A 781 36.94 6.55 -43.41
N ARG A 782 36.40 7.16 -44.47
CA ARG A 782 36.34 8.63 -44.58
C ARG A 782 35.52 9.25 -43.45
N ALA A 783 34.34 8.70 -43.16
CA ALA A 783 33.49 9.18 -42.06
C ALA A 783 34.14 8.95 -40.68
N ILE A 784 34.83 7.84 -40.48
CA ILE A 784 35.59 7.56 -39.23
C ILE A 784 36.72 8.58 -39.06
N ILE A 785 37.50 8.86 -40.10
CA ILE A 785 38.59 9.85 -40.03
C ILE A 785 38.03 11.25 -39.72
N GLU A 786 36.89 11.62 -40.31
CA GLU A 786 36.23 12.91 -40.02
C GLU A 786 35.69 12.97 -38.59
N SER A 787 35.12 11.88 -38.07
CA SER A 787 34.76 11.74 -36.65
C SER A 787 35.97 11.87 -35.72
N LEU A 788 37.09 11.23 -36.04
CA LEU A 788 38.33 11.28 -35.26
C LEU A 788 38.95 12.69 -35.21
N VAL A 789 38.79 13.47 -36.28
CA VAL A 789 39.27 14.86 -36.34
C VAL A 789 38.33 15.81 -35.60
N CYS A 790 37.01 15.70 -35.81
CA CYS A 790 36.03 16.68 -35.32
C CYS A 790 35.50 16.39 -33.91
N LYS A 791 35.35 15.12 -33.52
CA LYS A 791 34.67 14.71 -32.28
C LYS A 791 35.65 14.35 -31.16
N GLU A 792 36.66 13.55 -31.49
CA GLU A 792 37.60 12.99 -30.49
C GLU A 792 38.92 13.78 -30.40
N GLY A 793 39.32 14.49 -31.46
CA GLY A 793 40.56 15.27 -31.48
C GLY A 793 41.84 14.42 -31.43
N HIS A 794 41.73 13.12 -31.74
CA HIS A 794 42.86 12.18 -31.74
C HIS A 794 43.81 12.41 -32.93
N LEU A 795 43.29 12.97 -34.03
CA LEU A 795 44.04 13.30 -35.24
C LEU A 795 44.04 14.81 -35.47
N ILE A 796 45.23 15.37 -35.71
CA ILE A 796 45.43 16.79 -36.04
C ILE A 796 45.73 16.90 -37.54
N VAL A 797 45.09 17.85 -38.21
CA VAL A 797 45.39 18.19 -39.61
C VAL A 797 46.55 19.19 -39.63
N LEU A 798 47.67 18.79 -40.24
CA LEU A 798 48.81 19.69 -40.49
C LEU A 798 48.62 20.35 -41.86
N SER A 799 47.98 21.52 -41.90
CA SER A 799 47.94 22.37 -43.09
C SER A 799 49.22 23.20 -43.23
N ASN A 800 49.83 23.24 -44.42
CA ASN A 800 50.80 24.28 -44.75
C ASN A 800 50.09 25.64 -44.73
N GLU A 801 50.57 26.57 -43.91
CA GLU A 801 50.03 27.93 -43.81
C GLU A 801 50.31 28.72 -45.09
N GLN A 802 49.26 28.96 -45.89
CA GLN A 802 48.97 30.21 -46.59
C GLN A 802 47.63 30.06 -47.33
N GLU A 803 46.52 30.34 -46.65
CA GLU A 803 45.26 30.68 -47.33
C GLU A 803 44.72 31.97 -46.71
N ALA A 804 44.96 33.06 -47.44
CA ALA A 804 44.12 34.26 -47.42
C ALA A 804 42.74 33.89 -47.97
N GLU A 805 41.72 34.55 -47.43
CA GLU A 805 40.31 34.32 -47.71
C GLU A 805 39.98 34.28 -49.22
N GLY A 806 39.28 33.21 -49.61
CA GLY A 806 38.49 33.18 -50.84
C GLY A 806 39.06 32.35 -51.99
N GLU A 807 39.08 31.02 -51.85
CA GLU A 807 39.02 30.07 -52.97
C GLU A 807 38.48 28.71 -52.47
N GLU A 808 37.78 27.97 -53.35
CA GLU A 808 37.01 26.75 -53.09
C GLU A 808 37.75 25.66 -52.28
N PRO A 809 37.05 24.81 -51.51
CA PRO A 809 37.70 23.79 -50.68
C PRO A 809 38.42 22.77 -51.56
N ARG A 810 39.75 22.85 -51.60
CA ARG A 810 40.61 21.83 -52.20
C ARG A 810 40.23 20.44 -51.70
N ARG A 811 40.27 19.45 -52.61
CA ARG A 811 39.94 18.03 -52.38
C ARG A 811 40.43 17.56 -51.01
N ARG A 812 39.47 17.17 -50.14
CA ARG A 812 39.73 16.64 -48.77
C ARG A 812 40.73 15.46 -48.75
N ASP A 813 40.94 14.79 -49.87
CA ASP A 813 41.86 13.65 -50.02
C ASP A 813 43.37 13.99 -49.84
N GLU A 814 43.75 15.28 -49.81
CA GLU A 814 45.16 15.71 -49.71
C GLU A 814 45.60 16.18 -48.31
N ARG A 815 44.74 16.05 -47.28
CA ARG A 815 45.07 16.46 -45.90
C ARG A 815 46.18 15.58 -45.31
N ILE A 816 47.16 16.23 -44.66
CA ILE A 816 48.22 15.56 -43.88
C ILE A 816 47.72 15.38 -42.44
N LEU A 817 47.69 14.14 -41.96
CA LEU A 817 47.21 13.78 -40.63
C LEU A 817 48.38 13.39 -39.72
N ALA A 818 48.36 13.87 -38.48
CA ALA A 818 49.30 13.53 -37.41
C ALA A 818 48.54 13.14 -36.13
N VAL A 819 49.17 12.33 -35.27
CA VAL A 819 48.53 11.91 -34.01
C VAL A 819 48.69 13.01 -32.96
N ALA A 820 47.63 13.29 -32.20
CA ALA A 820 47.72 14.23 -31.09
C ALA A 820 48.68 13.70 -30.00
N PRO A 821 49.61 14.53 -29.49
CA PRO A 821 50.63 14.09 -28.51
C PRO A 821 50.05 13.65 -27.15
N ASN A 822 48.78 13.96 -26.86
CA ASN A 822 48.11 13.62 -25.61
C ASN A 822 47.35 12.28 -25.66
N TYR A 823 47.27 11.63 -26.82
CA TYR A 823 46.60 10.33 -26.92
C TYR A 823 47.51 9.24 -26.36
N VAL A 824 47.07 8.51 -25.32
CA VAL A 824 47.78 7.36 -24.73
C VAL A 824 46.96 6.12 -25.05
N ILE A 825 47.61 5.08 -25.57
CA ILE A 825 46.99 3.78 -25.78
C ILE A 825 47.04 3.07 -24.42
N GLU A 826 45.89 2.74 -23.84
CA GLU A 826 45.83 1.81 -22.69
C GLU A 826 46.13 0.38 -23.12
#